data_AF-A0A7L4P796-F1
#
_entry.id   AF-A0A7L4P796-F1
#
_cell.length_a   1.000
_cell.length_b   1.000
_cell.length_c   1.000
_cell.angle_alpha   90.00
_cell.angle_beta   90.00
_cell.angle_gamma   90.00
#
_symmetry.space_group_name_H-M   'P 1'
#
loop_
_entity.id
_entity.type
_entity.pdbx_description
1 polymer ?
#
loop_
_entity_poly.entity_id
_entity_poly.type
_entity_poly.pdbx_seq_one_letter_code
_entity_poly.pdbx_strand_id
1 'polypeptide(L)'
;MIEISPSVLREYGDLFGEKTVNGRRISVEGLIEELTRELRAEIDRVIRARREWLNDKRPLKLKAAFPSWEEKFTDADGNVRTFREIVQGLIDNLLGRDTPLRWGLNWNTPVPDDLHPLKNPGLEITGPWSPMSRAIHQINADVASMMEDEEDASPAWYIPRGSGRTTAAVWEARRIVNRVLRGDVPQPYYEGGKEYRIKKPREKWPTLIHRVPGLHILDFDIRVDGNPVPAIITSVVIYTVNNYDLLKRAGSGVYFYVPKVQTPDEALVVEKLLRRVEDKLGLRRGELKIAMLYEEARAGLYLPVIFWIWRERLVKSNNGRWDYLGSLIEMWKDEAVYPDPQNITMTHPVMMAYQKWNALMCLMAGLDRQGKLNAGPVGGMAAVMLYRPDDPYQRHRFNQRALRAIWLDKLRERLIGLIFVTEEPVKKVTLRDVLEGKVKGRLFDLFRQSWVATPEESYVKAGNEPLRASLEELQQMINRPVKFVEVDGVKIPTVDSGLTEQERQLFIRLGLLDEQGNITPWVIRPDMLDTPEKLLGNPELWGGKDLWTALFEPPKGDITAEHIQHAFYMAANYGFQLLNGNLAAAIDDYELGQRFMNDLATYRIFSTWLWTLLRHNAVITKDGAFKGPARTGLGVIPAEDRVKVAAGTRFTEELFDKLWDLHMEWTLAFYEDLDRIAAERILHRFVNRVRSAVAEAYKAGPFRYQSPRDTAKKIAESITVEELERAVVENQPRFDRSFAPVIMEILRAKLKSPMYLQHGGRLIMALAPLPDEERDAVLRAIFSPREEVERLVKEGKLKPYALELYDYVHDVR
;
A
#
# COMPACT_ATOMS: atom_id res chain seq x y z
N MET A 1 -20.91 -26.32 -11.64
CA MET A 1 -21.85 -25.73 -10.67
C MET A 1 -21.05 -24.87 -9.70
N ILE A 2 -21.64 -23.79 -9.17
CA ILE A 2 -21.03 -23.01 -8.09
C ILE A 2 -21.14 -23.75 -6.75
N GLU A 3 -20.04 -23.76 -6.00
CA GLU A 3 -19.91 -24.34 -4.68
C GLU A 3 -19.34 -23.28 -3.73
N ILE A 4 -19.99 -23.09 -2.59
CA ILE A 4 -19.55 -22.13 -1.58
C ILE A 4 -19.23 -22.90 -0.30
N SER A 5 -18.13 -22.55 0.34
CA SER A 5 -17.70 -23.12 1.61
C SER A 5 -18.85 -23.16 2.64
N PRO A 6 -19.14 -24.33 3.26
CA PRO A 6 -20.20 -24.45 4.25
C PRO A 6 -20.00 -23.56 5.49
N SER A 7 -18.77 -23.23 5.86
CA SER A 7 -18.50 -22.27 6.96
C SER A 7 -18.92 -20.86 6.56
N VAL A 8 -18.56 -20.43 5.35
CA VAL A 8 -18.94 -19.13 4.80
C VAL A 8 -20.46 -18.98 4.70
N LEU A 9 -21.17 -19.97 4.14
CA LEU A 9 -22.64 -19.91 4.04
C LEU A 9 -23.32 -19.86 5.42
N ARG A 10 -22.79 -20.60 6.40
CA ARG A 10 -23.35 -20.63 7.75
C ARG A 10 -23.14 -19.31 8.50
N GLU A 11 -21.99 -18.67 8.33
CA GLU A 11 -21.62 -17.46 9.07
C GLU A 11 -22.04 -16.15 8.36
N TYR A 12 -22.09 -16.16 7.03
CA TYR A 12 -22.28 -14.98 6.17
C TYR A 12 -23.31 -15.20 5.05
N GLY A 13 -24.25 -16.12 5.24
CA GLY A 13 -25.33 -16.40 4.27
C GLY A 13 -26.17 -15.16 3.90
N ASP A 14 -26.15 -14.11 4.74
CA ASP A 14 -26.81 -12.84 4.48
C ASP A 14 -26.19 -12.03 3.33
N LEU A 15 -24.94 -12.30 2.95
CA LEU A 15 -24.27 -11.70 1.78
C LEU A 15 -24.67 -12.36 0.45
N PHE A 16 -25.29 -13.53 0.52
CA PHE A 16 -25.67 -14.38 -0.61
C PHE A 16 -27.19 -14.37 -0.84
N GLY A 17 -27.66 -15.20 -1.77
CA GLY A 17 -29.04 -15.31 -2.17
C GLY A 17 -29.51 -14.20 -3.11
N GLU A 18 -30.82 -14.13 -3.29
CA GLU A 18 -31.43 -13.16 -4.18
C GLU A 18 -31.55 -11.78 -3.53
N LYS A 19 -31.11 -10.74 -4.24
CA LYS A 19 -31.23 -9.33 -3.84
C LYS A 19 -32.00 -8.55 -4.89
N THR A 20 -32.68 -7.49 -4.48
CA THR A 20 -33.22 -6.48 -5.40
C THR A 20 -32.28 -5.30 -5.42
N VAL A 21 -31.77 -4.98 -6.61
CA VAL A 21 -30.80 -3.87 -6.82
C VAL A 21 -31.26 -3.09 -8.04
N ASN A 22 -31.41 -1.78 -7.90
CA ASN A 22 -31.91 -0.92 -8.98
C ASN A 22 -33.20 -1.48 -9.63
N GLY A 23 -34.10 -2.01 -8.80
CA GLY A 23 -35.37 -2.61 -9.24
C GLY A 23 -35.27 -3.98 -9.92
N ARG A 24 -34.09 -4.61 -10.00
CA ARG A 24 -33.89 -5.93 -10.61
C ARG A 24 -33.56 -6.99 -9.56
N ARG A 25 -34.11 -8.19 -9.73
CA ARG A 25 -33.80 -9.37 -8.89
C ARG A 25 -32.54 -10.06 -9.40
N ILE A 26 -31.55 -10.24 -8.54
CA ILE A 26 -30.22 -10.76 -8.87
C ILE A 26 -29.85 -11.82 -7.83
N SER A 27 -29.53 -13.03 -8.27
CA SER A 27 -28.84 -14.01 -7.41
C SER A 27 -27.36 -13.68 -7.38
N VAL A 28 -26.80 -13.48 -6.19
CA VAL A 28 -25.38 -13.19 -5.99
C VAL A 28 -24.52 -14.33 -6.54
N GLU A 29 -24.85 -15.57 -6.16
CA GLU A 29 -24.17 -16.79 -6.57
C GLU A 29 -24.30 -17.04 -8.08
N GLY A 30 -25.50 -16.85 -8.63
CA GLY A 30 -25.75 -17.02 -10.06
C GLY A 30 -24.95 -16.02 -10.90
N LEU A 31 -24.84 -14.76 -10.44
CA LEU A 31 -24.02 -13.76 -11.12
C LEU A 31 -22.53 -14.06 -11.01
N ILE A 32 -22.04 -14.52 -9.85
CA ILE A 32 -20.65 -14.98 -9.69
C ILE A 32 -20.36 -16.16 -10.65
N GLU A 33 -21.25 -17.16 -10.69
CA GLU A 33 -21.09 -18.33 -11.57
C GLU A 33 -21.04 -17.91 -13.05
N GLU A 34 -21.96 -17.05 -13.48
CA GLU A 34 -22.03 -16.56 -14.86
C GLU A 34 -20.76 -15.80 -15.25
N LEU A 35 -20.36 -14.80 -14.46
CA LEU A 35 -19.18 -13.98 -14.74
C LEU A 35 -17.90 -14.81 -14.70
N THR A 36 -17.83 -15.79 -13.81
CA THR A 36 -16.68 -16.69 -13.74
C THR A 36 -16.56 -17.52 -15.01
N ARG A 37 -17.66 -18.11 -15.50
CA ARG A 37 -17.64 -18.87 -16.76
C ARG A 37 -17.31 -18.01 -17.96
N GLU A 38 -17.77 -16.77 -17.97
CA GLU A 38 -17.53 -15.81 -19.06
C GLU A 38 -16.06 -15.35 -19.10
N LEU A 39 -15.46 -15.03 -17.95
CA LEU A 39 -14.20 -14.28 -17.88
C LEU A 39 -12.98 -15.09 -17.45
N ARG A 40 -13.15 -16.28 -16.84
CA ARG A 40 -12.03 -17.08 -16.30
C ARG A 40 -10.93 -17.32 -17.33
N ALA A 41 -11.27 -17.77 -18.53
CA ALA A 41 -10.29 -18.05 -19.56
C ALA A 41 -9.47 -16.81 -19.95
N GLU A 42 -10.08 -15.63 -19.98
CA GLU A 42 -9.38 -14.38 -20.29
C GLU A 42 -8.49 -13.93 -19.12
N ILE A 43 -8.96 -14.06 -17.88
CA ILE A 43 -8.19 -13.80 -16.66
C ILE A 43 -6.95 -14.71 -16.60
N ASP A 44 -7.14 -16.01 -16.80
CA ASP A 44 -6.05 -17.00 -16.74
C ASP A 44 -5.03 -16.73 -17.85
N ARG A 45 -5.49 -16.40 -19.06
CA ARG A 45 -4.62 -16.00 -20.18
C ARG A 45 -3.75 -14.78 -19.84
N VAL A 46 -4.33 -13.70 -19.33
CA VAL A 46 -3.55 -12.48 -19.04
C VAL A 46 -2.57 -12.69 -17.89
N ILE A 47 -2.92 -13.54 -16.93
CA ILE A 47 -2.06 -13.87 -15.79
C ILE A 47 -0.90 -14.77 -16.23
N ARG A 48 -1.16 -15.75 -17.08
CA ARG A 48 -0.12 -16.56 -17.72
C ARG A 48 0.84 -15.69 -18.54
N ALA A 49 0.30 -14.73 -19.30
CA ALA A 49 1.11 -13.79 -20.08
C ALA A 49 2.02 -12.91 -19.20
N ARG A 50 1.59 -12.54 -17.97
CA ARG A 50 2.48 -11.88 -17.00
C ARG A 50 3.66 -12.77 -16.63
N ARG A 51 3.40 -14.05 -16.32
CA ARG A 51 4.45 -15.01 -15.94
C ARG A 51 5.42 -15.29 -17.08
N GLU A 52 4.90 -15.46 -18.30
CA GLU A 52 5.71 -15.62 -19.51
C GLU A 52 6.63 -14.42 -19.73
N TRP A 53 6.11 -13.20 -19.61
CA TRP A 53 6.89 -11.97 -19.73
C TRP A 53 7.99 -11.84 -18.66
N LEU A 54 7.68 -12.23 -17.42
CA LEU A 54 8.63 -12.19 -16.30
C LEU A 54 9.77 -13.22 -16.47
N ASN A 55 9.50 -14.32 -17.17
CA ASN A 55 10.47 -15.38 -17.45
C ASN A 55 11.25 -15.16 -18.76
N ASP A 56 10.76 -14.29 -19.64
CA ASP A 56 11.45 -13.90 -20.87
C ASP A 56 12.82 -13.28 -20.56
N LYS A 57 13.87 -13.84 -21.19
CA LYS A 57 15.27 -13.47 -20.99
C LYS A 57 15.79 -12.45 -22.01
N ARG A 58 14.95 -11.99 -22.94
CA ARG A 58 15.33 -10.89 -23.83
C ARG A 58 15.66 -9.63 -23.02
N PRO A 59 16.65 -8.83 -23.45
CA PRO A 59 17.00 -7.57 -22.80
C PRO A 59 15.79 -6.70 -22.51
N LEU A 60 15.76 -6.04 -21.34
CA LEU A 60 14.59 -5.30 -20.88
C LEU A 60 14.21 -4.18 -21.85
N LYS A 61 15.19 -3.50 -22.43
CA LYS A 61 14.96 -2.48 -23.48
C LYS A 61 14.20 -3.00 -24.70
N LEU A 62 14.27 -4.31 -24.98
CA LEU A 62 13.52 -4.94 -26.07
C LEU A 62 12.15 -5.44 -25.62
N LYS A 63 12.06 -6.17 -24.50
CA LYS A 63 10.78 -6.75 -24.04
C LYS A 63 9.86 -5.77 -23.30
N ALA A 64 10.38 -4.63 -22.87
CA ALA A 64 9.66 -3.57 -22.17
C ALA A 64 9.70 -2.24 -22.93
N ALA A 65 9.77 -2.28 -24.27
CA ALA A 65 9.63 -1.08 -25.08
C ALA A 65 8.18 -0.55 -25.03
N PHE A 66 8.01 0.75 -25.31
CA PHE A 66 6.67 1.26 -25.64
C PHE A 66 6.11 0.49 -26.85
N PRO A 67 4.77 0.32 -26.94
CA PRO A 67 4.13 -0.28 -28.09
C PRO A 67 4.58 0.37 -29.39
N SER A 68 4.65 -0.41 -30.47
CA SER A 68 4.89 0.19 -31.79
C SER A 68 3.71 1.09 -32.15
N TRP A 69 3.96 2.16 -32.91
CA TRP A 69 2.90 3.13 -33.24
C TRP A 69 1.71 2.51 -33.98
N GLU A 70 1.94 1.46 -34.77
CA GLU A 70 0.92 0.72 -35.53
C GLU A 70 0.28 -0.43 -34.74
N GLU A 71 0.76 -0.71 -33.53
CA GLU A 71 0.19 -1.74 -32.66
C GLU A 71 -1.24 -1.37 -32.31
N LYS A 72 -2.15 -2.34 -32.44
CA LYS A 72 -3.59 -2.11 -32.31
C LYS A 72 -4.11 -2.61 -30.97
N PHE A 73 -4.94 -1.80 -30.35
CA PHE A 73 -5.64 -2.12 -29.12
C PHE A 73 -7.14 -2.07 -29.34
N THR A 74 -7.86 -2.93 -28.61
CA THR A 74 -9.32 -3.04 -28.70
C THR A 74 -9.93 -2.67 -27.36
N ASP A 75 -10.97 -1.83 -27.36
CA ASP A 75 -11.74 -1.55 -26.15
C ASP A 75 -12.92 -2.53 -25.97
N ALA A 76 -13.68 -2.36 -24.90
CA ALA A 76 -14.82 -3.21 -24.60
C ALA A 76 -16.03 -3.02 -25.55
N ASP A 77 -16.01 -2.02 -26.44
CA ASP A 77 -17.02 -1.83 -27.50
C ASP A 77 -16.58 -2.47 -28.83
N GLY A 78 -15.37 -3.05 -28.89
CA GLY A 78 -14.80 -3.60 -30.11
C GLY A 78 -14.18 -2.54 -31.03
N ASN A 79 -14.06 -1.29 -30.59
CA ASN A 79 -13.34 -0.28 -31.36
C ASN A 79 -11.86 -0.64 -31.37
N VAL A 80 -11.23 -0.50 -32.53
CA VAL A 80 -9.80 -0.75 -32.70
C VAL A 80 -9.10 0.55 -33.02
N ARG A 81 -8.06 0.88 -32.25
CA ARG A 81 -7.18 2.02 -32.51
C ARG A 81 -5.72 1.62 -32.38
N THR A 82 -4.88 2.22 -33.19
CA THR A 82 -3.43 2.11 -33.06
C THR A 82 -2.94 2.85 -31.82
N PHE A 83 -1.76 2.50 -31.30
CA PHE A 83 -1.13 3.22 -30.20
C PHE A 83 -0.99 4.72 -30.51
N ARG A 84 -0.60 5.03 -31.75
CA ARG A 84 -0.48 6.41 -32.24
C ARG A 84 -1.80 7.16 -32.14
N GLU A 85 -2.90 6.58 -32.62
CA GLU A 85 -4.22 7.22 -32.59
C GLU A 85 -4.72 7.47 -31.16
N ILE A 86 -4.45 6.53 -30.24
CA ILE A 86 -4.81 6.68 -28.83
C ILE A 86 -4.03 7.84 -28.21
N VAL A 87 -2.71 7.89 -28.39
CA VAL A 87 -1.86 8.95 -27.84
C VAL A 87 -2.17 10.30 -28.49
N GLN A 88 -2.38 10.35 -29.81
CA GLN A 88 -2.78 11.58 -30.50
C GLN A 88 -4.12 12.10 -29.99
N GLY A 89 -5.09 11.22 -29.73
CA GLY A 89 -6.38 11.60 -29.16
C GLY A 89 -6.30 12.23 -27.77
N LEU A 90 -5.32 11.82 -26.93
CA LEU A 90 -5.04 12.47 -25.64
C LEU A 90 -4.43 13.86 -25.82
N ILE A 91 -3.47 13.99 -26.74
CA ILE A 91 -2.82 15.26 -27.06
C ILE A 91 -3.86 16.25 -27.59
N ASP A 92 -4.72 15.80 -28.50
CA ASP A 92 -5.81 16.59 -29.05
C ASP A 92 -6.79 17.04 -27.95
N ASN A 93 -7.05 16.19 -26.95
CA ASN A 93 -7.90 16.56 -25.83
C ASN A 93 -7.27 17.65 -24.95
N LEU A 94 -5.97 17.54 -24.62
CA LEU A 94 -5.23 18.56 -23.87
C LEU A 94 -5.20 19.90 -24.61
N LEU A 95 -4.94 19.86 -25.92
CA LEU A 95 -4.80 21.05 -26.75
C LEU A 95 -6.15 21.60 -27.25
N GLY A 96 -7.27 21.01 -26.85
CA GLY A 96 -8.61 21.44 -27.25
C GLY A 96 -8.89 21.31 -28.74
N ARG A 97 -8.17 20.43 -29.45
CA ARG A 97 -8.36 20.19 -30.89
C ARG A 97 -9.56 19.28 -31.09
N ASP A 98 -10.54 19.74 -31.86
CA ASP A 98 -11.71 18.94 -32.20
C ASP A 98 -11.39 18.01 -33.38
N THR A 99 -10.91 16.81 -33.07
CA THR A 99 -10.55 15.78 -34.05
C THR A 99 -11.35 14.50 -33.80
N PRO A 100 -11.55 13.63 -34.81
CA PRO A 100 -12.19 12.32 -34.61
C PRO A 100 -11.42 11.40 -33.63
N LEU A 101 -10.13 11.67 -33.40
CA LEU A 101 -9.30 10.91 -32.48
C LEU A 101 -9.48 11.35 -31.03
N ARG A 102 -9.87 12.61 -30.79
CA ARG A 102 -10.02 13.19 -29.46
C ARG A 102 -10.87 12.27 -28.55
N TRP A 103 -10.33 11.97 -27.37
CA TRP A 103 -11.04 11.23 -26.33
C TRP A 103 -10.64 11.74 -24.95
N GLY A 104 -11.49 11.52 -23.96
CA GLY A 104 -11.25 11.89 -22.58
C GLY A 104 -12.08 11.06 -21.61
N LEU A 105 -11.77 11.20 -20.33
CA LEU A 105 -12.38 10.43 -19.25
C LEU A 105 -13.76 11.01 -18.89
N ASN A 106 -14.72 10.13 -18.61
CA ASN A 106 -16.04 10.42 -18.05
C ASN A 106 -16.91 11.39 -18.87
N TRP A 107 -16.83 11.34 -20.21
CA TRP A 107 -17.66 12.19 -21.08
C TRP A 107 -19.14 11.81 -21.08
N ASN A 108 -19.46 10.53 -20.88
CA ASN A 108 -20.84 10.04 -20.95
C ASN A 108 -21.51 9.98 -19.57
N THR A 109 -20.76 9.63 -18.53
CA THR A 109 -21.28 9.50 -17.17
C THR A 109 -20.47 10.39 -16.22
N PRO A 110 -21.11 11.43 -15.64
CA PRO A 110 -20.43 12.39 -14.77
C PRO A 110 -19.72 11.75 -13.58
N VAL A 111 -18.68 12.43 -13.10
CA VAL A 111 -17.99 12.07 -11.87
C VAL A 111 -18.78 12.62 -10.67
N PRO A 112 -19.17 11.77 -9.71
CA PRO A 112 -19.83 12.22 -8.48
C PRO A 112 -18.97 13.18 -7.66
N ASP A 113 -19.59 14.16 -7.02
CA ASP A 113 -18.87 15.22 -6.29
C ASP A 113 -18.09 14.69 -5.08
N ASP A 114 -18.59 13.64 -4.42
CA ASP A 114 -17.93 12.99 -3.29
C ASP A 114 -16.64 12.25 -3.68
N LEU A 115 -16.60 11.69 -4.90
CA LEU A 115 -15.43 11.02 -5.46
C LEU A 115 -14.44 11.99 -6.14
N HIS A 116 -14.91 13.18 -6.54
CA HIS A 116 -14.16 14.07 -7.42
C HIS A 116 -12.83 14.54 -6.80
N PRO A 117 -11.68 14.23 -7.43
CA PRO A 117 -10.36 14.39 -6.79
C PRO A 117 -10.00 15.85 -6.48
N LEU A 118 -10.55 16.80 -7.24
CA LEU A 118 -10.29 18.23 -7.06
C LEU A 118 -11.29 18.95 -6.15
N LYS A 119 -12.54 18.47 -6.07
CA LYS A 119 -13.61 19.12 -5.30
C LYS A 119 -13.64 18.65 -3.84
N ASN A 120 -13.14 17.44 -3.58
CA ASN A 120 -13.04 16.86 -2.24
C ASN A 120 -11.56 16.67 -1.83
N PRO A 121 -10.79 17.76 -1.61
CA PRO A 121 -9.37 17.67 -1.29
C PRO A 121 -9.10 17.09 0.10
N GLY A 122 -7.96 16.42 0.24
CA GLY A 122 -7.47 15.89 1.51
C GLY A 122 -6.93 14.47 1.40
N LEU A 123 -6.60 13.90 2.55
CA LEU A 123 -6.06 12.56 2.64
C LEU A 123 -7.13 11.51 2.38
N GLU A 124 -6.70 10.34 1.92
CA GLU A 124 -7.49 9.11 1.85
C GLU A 124 -6.87 8.12 2.83
N ILE A 125 -7.68 7.57 3.74
CA ILE A 125 -7.23 6.56 4.70
C ILE A 125 -7.42 5.16 4.11
N THR A 126 -6.48 4.25 4.35
CA THR A 126 -6.55 2.86 3.89
C THR A 126 -6.51 1.89 5.07
N GLY A 127 -7.13 0.72 4.90
CA GLY A 127 -6.95 -0.41 5.82
C GLY A 127 -8.15 -1.35 5.90
N PRO A 128 -8.03 -2.45 6.64
CA PRO A 128 -9.09 -3.45 6.75
C PRO A 128 -10.29 -2.87 7.50
N TRP A 129 -11.49 -3.36 7.21
CA TRP A 129 -12.71 -3.00 7.95
C TRP A 129 -13.13 -4.03 8.99
N SER A 130 -12.43 -5.16 9.07
CA SER A 130 -12.58 -6.16 10.12
C SER A 130 -11.41 -6.11 11.10
N PRO A 131 -11.67 -6.10 12.42
CA PRO A 131 -12.98 -6.00 13.07
C PRO A 131 -13.59 -4.58 12.99
N MET A 132 -14.86 -4.42 13.40
CA MET A 132 -15.66 -3.20 13.20
C MET A 132 -15.04 -1.92 13.80
N SER A 133 -14.18 -2.03 14.81
CA SER A 133 -13.42 -0.88 15.34
C SER A 133 -12.59 -0.19 14.26
N ARG A 134 -12.08 -0.95 13.28
CA ARG A 134 -11.30 -0.43 12.15
C ARG A 134 -12.16 0.45 11.24
N ALA A 135 -13.36 -0.01 10.88
CA ALA A 135 -14.32 0.78 10.13
C ALA A 135 -14.70 2.07 10.88
N ILE A 136 -14.99 1.98 12.20
CA ILE A 136 -15.34 3.15 13.01
C ILE A 136 -14.20 4.19 13.03
N HIS A 137 -12.94 3.77 13.15
CA HIS A 137 -11.80 4.68 13.10
C HIS A 137 -11.67 5.39 11.75
N GLN A 138 -11.78 4.65 10.64
CA GLN A 138 -11.70 5.22 9.30
C GLN A 138 -12.86 6.18 9.03
N ILE A 139 -14.09 5.80 9.42
CA ILE A 139 -15.27 6.67 9.34
C ILE A 139 -14.98 7.97 10.05
N ASN A 140 -14.49 7.93 11.31
CA ASN A 140 -14.28 9.12 12.13
C ASN A 140 -13.13 10.03 11.68
N ALA A 141 -12.18 9.55 10.88
CA ALA A 141 -11.04 10.34 10.44
C ALA A 141 -11.44 11.56 9.60
N ASP A 142 -10.69 12.67 9.70
CA ASP A 142 -10.87 13.86 8.85
C ASP A 142 -10.18 13.64 7.50
N VAL A 143 -10.75 12.78 6.68
CA VAL A 143 -10.21 12.36 5.37
C VAL A 143 -11.27 12.52 4.29
N ALA A 144 -10.84 12.73 3.05
CA ALA A 144 -11.71 12.86 1.88
C ALA A 144 -12.33 11.52 1.50
N SER A 145 -11.55 10.44 1.60
CA SER A 145 -11.99 9.08 1.30
C SER A 145 -11.47 8.07 2.33
N MET A 146 -12.20 6.97 2.46
CA MET A 146 -11.80 5.78 3.20
C MET A 146 -11.82 4.59 2.26
N MET A 147 -10.71 3.86 2.21
CA MET A 147 -10.51 2.72 1.34
C MET A 147 -10.60 1.44 2.16
N GLU A 148 -11.75 0.77 2.06
CA GLU A 148 -11.88 -0.62 2.52
C GLU A 148 -11.06 -1.51 1.59
N ASP A 149 -10.40 -2.52 2.14
CA ASP A 149 -9.26 -3.14 1.49
C ASP A 149 -9.29 -4.66 1.55
N GLU A 150 -9.69 -5.29 0.44
CA GLU A 150 -9.67 -6.76 0.27
C GLU A 150 -8.39 -7.30 -0.39
N GLU A 151 -7.33 -6.49 -0.48
CA GLU A 151 -6.10 -6.85 -1.16
C GLU A 151 -4.93 -6.99 -0.18
N ASP A 152 -3.96 -6.07 -0.13
CA ASP A 152 -2.77 -6.26 0.70
C ASP A 152 -3.04 -6.24 2.21
N ALA A 153 -4.17 -5.68 2.69
CA ALA A 153 -4.51 -5.64 4.12
C ALA A 153 -5.58 -6.63 4.58
N SER A 154 -6.37 -7.23 3.66
CA SER A 154 -7.36 -8.27 4.00
C SER A 154 -7.67 -9.19 2.80
N PRO A 155 -6.71 -10.00 2.34
CA PRO A 155 -6.86 -10.83 1.16
C PRO A 155 -7.99 -11.86 1.31
N ALA A 156 -8.67 -12.15 0.20
CA ALA A 156 -10.00 -12.77 0.12
C ALA A 156 -10.18 -14.14 0.83
N TRP A 157 -9.11 -14.88 1.09
CA TRP A 157 -9.19 -16.26 1.62
C TRP A 157 -8.20 -16.53 2.75
N TYR A 158 -7.42 -15.53 3.18
CA TYR A 158 -6.34 -15.76 4.13
C TYR A 158 -6.88 -16.03 5.55
N ILE A 159 -6.57 -17.22 6.07
CA ILE A 159 -6.86 -17.62 7.45
C ILE A 159 -5.53 -17.80 8.18
N PRO A 160 -5.24 -16.97 9.20
CA PRO A 160 -4.01 -17.12 9.98
C PRO A 160 -4.05 -18.40 10.80
N ARG A 161 -2.90 -19.07 10.92
CA ARG A 161 -2.77 -20.30 11.70
C ARG A 161 -3.03 -20.03 13.18
N GLY A 162 -3.72 -20.95 13.85
CA GLY A 162 -3.99 -20.84 15.29
C GLY A 162 -4.96 -19.72 15.66
N SER A 163 -5.51 -18.99 14.69
CA SER A 163 -6.48 -17.90 14.95
C SER A 163 -7.84 -18.40 15.45
N GLY A 164 -8.11 -19.69 15.33
CA GLY A 164 -9.43 -20.29 15.61
C GLY A 164 -10.52 -19.88 14.62
N ARG A 165 -10.17 -19.15 13.55
CA ARG A 165 -11.12 -18.72 12.52
C ARG A 165 -11.38 -19.84 11.52
N THR A 166 -12.64 -19.97 11.13
CA THR A 166 -13.16 -20.88 10.10
C THR A 166 -13.30 -20.23 8.74
N THR A 167 -13.17 -18.90 8.69
CA THR A 167 -13.39 -18.04 7.52
C THR A 167 -12.39 -16.88 7.52
N ALA A 168 -12.03 -16.38 6.34
CA ALA A 168 -11.15 -15.23 6.19
C ALA A 168 -11.78 -13.93 6.73
N ALA A 169 -10.96 -13.00 7.22
CA ALA A 169 -11.41 -11.75 7.84
C ALA A 169 -12.23 -10.86 6.89
N VAL A 170 -12.00 -11.00 5.58
CA VAL A 170 -12.70 -10.27 4.52
C VAL A 170 -14.20 -10.53 4.48
N TRP A 171 -14.66 -11.71 4.89
CA TRP A 171 -16.09 -12.02 4.96
C TRP A 171 -16.81 -11.15 6.00
N GLU A 172 -16.18 -10.98 7.17
CA GLU A 172 -16.68 -10.07 8.18
C GLU A 172 -16.56 -8.61 7.73
N ALA A 173 -15.50 -8.23 7.01
CA ALA A 173 -15.37 -6.87 6.46
C ALA A 173 -16.52 -6.54 5.48
N ARG A 174 -16.83 -7.45 4.54
CA ARG A 174 -17.97 -7.34 3.61
C ARG A 174 -19.30 -7.15 4.35
N ARG A 175 -19.52 -7.91 5.42
CA ARG A 175 -20.71 -7.78 6.27
C ARG A 175 -20.73 -6.46 7.04
N ILE A 176 -19.61 -6.03 7.60
CA ILE A 176 -19.48 -4.75 8.32
C ILE A 176 -19.83 -3.58 7.40
N VAL A 177 -19.34 -3.54 6.15
CA VAL A 177 -19.70 -2.51 5.18
C VAL A 177 -21.22 -2.41 5.05
N ASN A 178 -21.89 -3.54 4.82
CA ASN A 178 -23.35 -3.56 4.66
C ASN A 178 -24.09 -3.06 5.91
N ARG A 179 -23.69 -3.54 7.09
CA ARG A 179 -24.29 -3.15 8.37
C ARG A 179 -24.10 -1.66 8.66
N VAL A 180 -22.89 -1.15 8.44
CA VAL A 180 -22.55 0.27 8.57
C VAL A 180 -23.43 1.13 7.66
N LEU A 181 -23.59 0.74 6.39
CA LEU A 181 -24.40 1.48 5.43
C LEU A 181 -25.91 1.43 5.75
N ARG A 182 -26.39 0.36 6.40
CA ARG A 182 -27.77 0.24 6.91
C ARG A 182 -28.00 1.01 8.22
N GLY A 183 -26.94 1.47 8.88
CA GLY A 183 -27.03 2.05 10.23
C GLY A 183 -27.15 1.01 11.35
N ASP A 184 -26.87 -0.27 11.06
CA ASP A 184 -26.87 -1.37 12.04
C ASP A 184 -25.49 -1.52 12.72
N VAL A 185 -25.06 -0.45 13.37
CA VAL A 185 -23.80 -0.40 14.13
C VAL A 185 -24.14 -0.26 15.61
N PRO A 186 -23.69 -1.18 16.49
CA PRO A 186 -23.81 -0.98 17.93
C PRO A 186 -23.17 0.35 18.35
N GLN A 187 -23.91 1.17 19.12
CA GLN A 187 -23.43 2.46 19.62
C GLN A 187 -23.63 2.51 21.16
N PRO A 188 -22.63 2.10 21.96
CA PRO A 188 -21.25 1.82 21.56
C PRO A 188 -21.01 0.38 21.05
N TYR A 189 -19.93 0.23 20.29
CA TYR A 189 -19.31 -1.06 19.96
C TYR A 189 -18.17 -1.34 20.94
N TYR A 190 -18.12 -2.56 21.48
CA TYR A 190 -17.08 -2.98 22.43
C TYR A 190 -16.17 -4.03 21.81
N GLU A 191 -14.86 -3.82 21.91
CA GLU A 191 -13.83 -4.76 21.46
C GLU A 191 -12.58 -4.64 22.34
N GLY A 192 -12.07 -5.77 22.82
CA GLY A 192 -10.81 -5.81 23.58
C GLY A 192 -10.81 -4.91 24.82
N GLY A 193 -11.96 -4.80 25.50
CA GLY A 193 -12.15 -3.91 26.66
C GLY A 193 -12.23 -2.42 26.33
N LYS A 194 -12.30 -2.04 25.05
CA LYS A 194 -12.42 -0.64 24.60
C LYS A 194 -13.79 -0.36 24.02
N GLU A 195 -14.21 0.89 24.17
CA GLU A 195 -15.46 1.43 23.63
C GLU A 195 -15.19 2.24 22.35
N TYR A 196 -15.95 1.98 21.30
CA TYR A 196 -15.88 2.68 20.02
C TYR A 196 -17.25 3.23 19.64
N ARG A 197 -17.26 4.45 19.09
CA ARG A 197 -18.47 5.14 18.62
C ARG A 197 -18.22 5.87 17.30
N ILE A 198 -19.24 5.94 16.45
CA ILE A 198 -19.23 6.87 15.31
C ILE A 198 -19.53 8.26 15.85
N LYS A 199 -18.64 9.22 15.58
CA LYS A 199 -18.63 10.56 16.20
C LYS A 199 -19.13 11.67 15.28
N LYS A 200 -19.46 11.36 14.01
CA LYS A 200 -19.94 12.35 13.05
C LYS A 200 -21.13 11.83 12.24
N PRO A 201 -22.05 12.72 11.84
CA PRO A 201 -23.25 12.34 11.10
C PRO A 201 -22.90 11.88 9.67
N ARG A 202 -23.82 11.14 9.04
CA ARG A 202 -23.58 10.39 7.79
C ARG A 202 -23.10 11.26 6.63
N GLU A 203 -23.63 12.47 6.52
CA GLU A 203 -23.30 13.47 5.49
C GLU A 203 -21.87 14.02 5.60
N LYS A 204 -21.18 13.79 6.73
CA LYS A 204 -19.77 14.16 6.94
C LYS A 204 -18.82 12.96 6.86
N TRP A 205 -19.32 11.79 6.46
CA TRP A 205 -18.46 10.62 6.33
C TRP A 205 -17.56 10.77 5.10
N PRO A 206 -16.31 10.26 5.16
CA PRO A 206 -15.46 10.19 3.99
C PRO A 206 -16.11 9.33 2.91
N THR A 207 -15.78 9.59 1.66
CA THR A 207 -16.25 8.76 0.53
C THR A 207 -15.69 7.35 0.67
N LEU A 208 -16.56 6.34 0.67
CA LEU A 208 -16.15 4.94 0.69
C LEU A 208 -15.70 4.50 -0.71
N ILE A 209 -14.49 3.99 -0.82
CA ILE A 209 -13.96 3.37 -2.05
C ILE A 209 -13.52 1.95 -1.68
N HIS A 210 -13.92 0.96 -2.48
CA HIS A 210 -13.64 -0.45 -2.22
C HIS A 210 -12.41 -0.91 -3.00
N ARG A 211 -11.30 -1.29 -2.34
CA ARG A 211 -10.15 -1.86 -3.04
C ARG A 211 -10.38 -3.35 -3.27
N VAL A 212 -10.53 -3.70 -4.55
CA VAL A 212 -10.74 -5.09 -4.96
C VAL A 212 -9.42 -5.87 -4.96
N PRO A 213 -9.45 -7.21 -4.82
CA PRO A 213 -8.27 -8.04 -5.04
C PRO A 213 -7.72 -7.88 -6.46
N GLY A 214 -6.39 -7.94 -6.62
CA GLY A 214 -5.77 -7.98 -7.94
C GLY A 214 -6.15 -9.25 -8.71
N LEU A 215 -6.04 -9.21 -10.05
CA LEU A 215 -6.39 -10.35 -10.93
C LEU A 215 -5.68 -11.66 -10.59
N HIS A 216 -4.52 -11.57 -9.94
CA HIS A 216 -3.67 -12.69 -9.51
C HIS A 216 -4.14 -13.40 -8.23
N ILE A 217 -5.19 -12.90 -7.56
CA ILE A 217 -5.76 -13.47 -6.34
C ILE A 217 -6.97 -14.34 -6.69
N LEU A 218 -7.01 -15.55 -6.13
CA LEU A 218 -8.14 -16.48 -6.20
C LEU A 218 -8.91 -16.46 -4.87
N ASP A 219 -10.19 -16.81 -4.93
CA ASP A 219 -11.07 -17.03 -3.79
C ASP A 219 -11.29 -18.55 -3.66
N PHE A 220 -10.70 -19.16 -2.62
CA PHE A 220 -10.78 -20.60 -2.40
C PHE A 220 -12.05 -21.03 -1.66
N ASP A 221 -12.79 -20.08 -1.10
CA ASP A 221 -14.08 -20.33 -0.44
C ASP A 221 -15.22 -20.48 -1.44
N ILE A 222 -15.04 -20.00 -2.69
CA ILE A 222 -16.00 -20.13 -3.77
C ILE A 222 -15.35 -20.85 -4.96
N ARG A 223 -15.97 -21.94 -5.41
CA ARG A 223 -15.55 -22.69 -6.59
C ARG A 223 -16.62 -22.67 -7.66
N VAL A 224 -16.21 -22.65 -8.91
CA VAL A 224 -17.08 -22.86 -10.07
C VAL A 224 -16.47 -23.95 -10.91
N ASP A 225 -17.23 -25.02 -11.13
CA ASP A 225 -16.79 -26.18 -11.90
C ASP A 225 -15.49 -26.77 -11.30
N GLY A 226 -15.44 -26.88 -9.97
CA GLY A 226 -14.32 -27.42 -9.19
C GLY A 226 -13.15 -26.47 -8.95
N ASN A 227 -13.09 -25.31 -9.63
CA ASN A 227 -11.93 -24.42 -9.60
C ASN A 227 -12.19 -23.15 -8.76
N PRO A 228 -11.22 -22.66 -7.96
CA PRO A 228 -11.35 -21.40 -7.21
C PRO A 228 -11.71 -20.24 -8.13
N VAL A 229 -12.59 -19.34 -7.70
CA VAL A 229 -13.03 -18.19 -8.50
C VAL A 229 -11.97 -17.08 -8.47
N PRO A 230 -11.72 -16.32 -9.55
CA PRO A 230 -10.95 -15.07 -9.45
C PRO A 230 -11.55 -14.11 -8.43
N ALA A 231 -10.80 -13.75 -7.38
CA ALA A 231 -11.33 -13.04 -6.22
C ALA A 231 -11.89 -11.65 -6.55
N ILE A 232 -11.42 -11.01 -7.63
CA ILE A 232 -12.00 -9.75 -8.12
C ILE A 232 -13.48 -9.91 -8.50
N ILE A 233 -13.90 -11.06 -9.02
CA ILE A 233 -15.31 -11.31 -9.40
C ILE A 233 -16.16 -11.42 -8.14
N THR A 234 -15.72 -12.20 -7.14
CA THR A 234 -16.46 -12.36 -5.88
C THR A 234 -16.56 -11.03 -5.15
N SER A 235 -15.46 -10.29 -5.06
CA SER A 235 -15.39 -8.96 -4.44
C SER A 235 -16.34 -7.94 -5.10
N VAL A 236 -16.24 -7.75 -6.43
CA VAL A 236 -17.07 -6.80 -7.17
C VAL A 236 -18.55 -7.15 -7.06
N VAL A 237 -18.91 -8.42 -7.24
CA VAL A 237 -20.32 -8.85 -7.22
C VAL A 237 -20.91 -8.68 -5.82
N ILE A 238 -20.26 -9.23 -4.79
CA ILE A 238 -20.77 -9.17 -3.41
C ILE A 238 -20.89 -7.72 -2.96
N TYR A 239 -19.86 -6.90 -3.20
CA TYR A 239 -19.87 -5.50 -2.81
C TYR A 239 -20.98 -4.71 -3.53
N THR A 240 -21.07 -4.82 -4.85
CA THR A 240 -22.03 -4.02 -5.64
C THR A 240 -23.46 -4.44 -5.31
N VAL A 241 -23.76 -5.74 -5.34
CA VAL A 241 -25.13 -6.25 -5.20
C VAL A 241 -25.67 -6.00 -3.78
N ASN A 242 -24.82 -6.04 -2.76
CA ASN A 242 -25.27 -5.79 -1.38
C ASN A 242 -25.36 -4.30 -1.02
N ASN A 243 -24.62 -3.42 -1.70
CA ASN A 243 -24.41 -2.05 -1.23
C ASN A 243 -24.86 -0.95 -2.21
N TYR A 244 -25.11 -1.24 -3.49
CA TYR A 244 -25.42 -0.21 -4.49
C TYR A 244 -26.57 0.71 -4.06
N ASP A 245 -27.75 0.18 -3.74
CA ASP A 245 -28.91 1.01 -3.37
C ASP A 245 -28.68 1.78 -2.05
N LEU A 246 -27.91 1.21 -1.11
CA LEU A 246 -27.57 1.86 0.15
C LEU A 246 -26.65 3.07 -0.09
N LEU A 247 -25.64 2.91 -0.94
CA LEU A 247 -24.71 3.97 -1.32
C LEU A 247 -25.43 5.08 -2.10
N LYS A 248 -26.29 4.71 -3.06
CA LYS A 248 -27.10 5.68 -3.83
C LYS A 248 -28.03 6.49 -2.93
N ARG A 249 -28.73 5.85 -1.99
CA ARG A 249 -29.58 6.56 -1.00
C ARG A 249 -28.78 7.49 -0.09
N ALA A 250 -27.53 7.17 0.16
CA ALA A 250 -26.61 8.01 0.91
C ALA A 250 -25.97 9.15 0.08
N GLY A 251 -26.39 9.35 -1.18
CA GLY A 251 -25.85 10.39 -2.07
C GLY A 251 -24.49 10.06 -2.67
N SER A 252 -24.08 8.79 -2.63
CA SER A 252 -22.79 8.30 -3.14
C SER A 252 -23.02 7.27 -4.27
N GLY A 253 -21.99 6.50 -4.60
CA GLY A 253 -22.01 5.47 -5.62
C GLY A 253 -21.10 4.30 -5.27
N VAL A 254 -20.96 3.36 -6.20
CA VAL A 254 -20.06 2.22 -6.05
C VAL A 254 -18.76 2.54 -6.77
N TYR A 255 -17.68 2.65 -5.98
CA TYR A 255 -16.36 3.06 -6.46
C TYR A 255 -15.32 2.02 -6.08
N PHE A 256 -14.39 1.74 -6.98
CA PHE A 256 -13.36 0.74 -6.78
C PHE A 256 -11.96 1.31 -6.88
N TYR A 257 -11.08 0.91 -5.97
CA TYR A 257 -9.63 0.96 -6.20
C TYR A 257 -9.20 -0.34 -6.88
N VAL A 258 -8.59 -0.26 -8.07
CA VAL A 258 -8.12 -1.43 -8.82
C VAL A 258 -6.60 -1.53 -8.74
N PRO A 259 -6.05 -2.54 -8.03
CA PRO A 259 -4.62 -2.71 -7.82
C PRO A 259 -3.91 -3.46 -8.95
N LYS A 260 -2.60 -3.24 -9.05
CA LYS A 260 -1.63 -4.12 -9.74
C LYS A 260 -1.99 -4.55 -11.18
N VAL A 261 -2.61 -3.67 -11.96
CA VAL A 261 -2.81 -3.85 -13.42
C VAL A 261 -1.53 -3.46 -14.15
N GLN A 262 -1.10 -4.28 -15.12
CA GLN A 262 0.18 -4.16 -15.83
C GLN A 262 0.02 -3.93 -17.34
N THR A 263 -1.10 -4.36 -17.94
CA THR A 263 -1.27 -4.41 -19.41
C THR A 263 -2.67 -3.97 -19.87
N PRO A 264 -2.85 -3.59 -21.14
CA PRO A 264 -4.16 -3.28 -21.72
C PRO A 264 -5.16 -4.42 -21.63
N ASP A 265 -4.73 -5.67 -21.83
CA ASP A 265 -5.63 -6.82 -21.80
C ASP A 265 -6.21 -7.06 -20.40
N GLU A 266 -5.42 -6.81 -19.35
CA GLU A 266 -5.90 -6.85 -17.98
C GLU A 266 -6.89 -5.73 -17.69
N ALA A 267 -6.62 -4.51 -18.18
CA ALA A 267 -7.56 -3.40 -18.08
C ALA A 267 -8.87 -3.72 -18.80
N LEU A 268 -8.80 -4.38 -19.97
CA LEU A 268 -9.96 -4.80 -20.75
C LEU A 268 -10.80 -5.85 -20.00
N VAL A 269 -10.16 -6.82 -19.34
CA VAL A 269 -10.84 -7.79 -18.49
C VAL A 269 -11.63 -7.09 -17.37
N VAL A 270 -11.01 -6.11 -16.69
CA VAL A 270 -11.67 -5.32 -15.63
C VAL A 270 -12.83 -4.50 -16.21
N GLU A 271 -12.67 -3.87 -17.38
CA GLU A 271 -13.75 -3.11 -18.03
C GLU A 271 -14.93 -4.01 -18.40
N LYS A 272 -14.67 -5.19 -18.98
CA LYS A 272 -15.70 -6.19 -19.31
C LYS A 272 -16.45 -6.64 -18.06
N LEU A 273 -15.74 -6.97 -16.98
CA LEU A 273 -16.35 -7.35 -15.70
C LEU A 273 -17.33 -6.29 -15.20
N LEU A 274 -16.89 -5.03 -15.12
CA LEU A 274 -17.74 -3.95 -14.59
C LEU A 274 -18.90 -3.62 -15.51
N ARG A 275 -18.71 -3.63 -16.83
CA ARG A 275 -19.81 -3.49 -17.80
C ARG A 275 -20.83 -4.60 -17.63
N ARG A 276 -20.39 -5.84 -17.43
CA ARG A 276 -21.31 -6.96 -17.27
C ARG A 276 -22.14 -6.85 -16.00
N VAL A 277 -21.52 -6.39 -14.90
CA VAL A 277 -22.23 -6.06 -13.66
C VAL A 277 -23.23 -4.92 -13.89
N GLU A 278 -22.84 -3.84 -14.56
CA GLU A 278 -23.74 -2.73 -14.92
C GLU A 278 -24.95 -3.24 -15.75
N ASP A 279 -24.73 -4.10 -16.74
CA ASP A 279 -25.81 -4.66 -17.57
C ASP A 279 -26.82 -5.46 -16.77
N LYS A 280 -26.32 -6.33 -15.90
CA LYS A 280 -27.15 -7.21 -15.07
C LYS A 280 -28.00 -6.37 -14.11
N LEU A 281 -27.39 -5.36 -13.52
CA LEU A 281 -28.04 -4.42 -12.60
C LEU A 281 -28.86 -3.33 -13.31
N GLY A 282 -28.77 -3.19 -14.63
CA GLY A 282 -29.46 -2.16 -15.40
C GLY A 282 -28.94 -0.75 -15.14
N LEU A 283 -27.66 -0.62 -14.81
CA LEU A 283 -26.99 0.65 -14.57
C LEU A 283 -26.55 1.28 -15.88
N ARG A 284 -26.27 2.60 -15.85
CA ARG A 284 -25.63 3.27 -16.99
C ARG A 284 -24.17 2.85 -17.10
N ARG A 285 -23.63 2.88 -18.31
CA ARG A 285 -22.20 2.64 -18.54
C ARG A 285 -21.35 3.64 -17.78
N GLY A 286 -20.35 3.13 -17.07
CA GLY A 286 -19.45 3.95 -16.26
C GLY A 286 -20.11 4.54 -15.01
N GLU A 287 -21.21 3.96 -14.54
CA GLU A 287 -21.82 4.31 -13.26
C GLU A 287 -21.02 3.74 -12.07
N LEU A 288 -20.40 2.57 -12.26
CA LEU A 288 -19.36 2.07 -11.34
C LEU A 288 -18.04 2.78 -11.68
N LYS A 289 -17.45 3.52 -10.74
CA LYS A 289 -16.22 4.32 -10.97
C LYS A 289 -14.97 3.60 -10.49
N ILE A 290 -13.83 3.91 -11.12
CA ILE A 290 -12.51 3.36 -10.76
C ILE A 290 -11.54 4.47 -10.34
N ALA A 291 -10.77 4.18 -9.30
CA ALA A 291 -9.46 4.73 -9.03
C ALA A 291 -8.39 3.67 -9.35
N MET A 292 -7.46 3.99 -10.24
CA MET A 292 -6.33 3.11 -10.58
C MET A 292 -5.24 3.22 -9.53
N LEU A 293 -4.63 2.11 -9.13
CA LEU A 293 -3.30 2.12 -8.52
C LEU A 293 -2.27 1.93 -9.62
N TYR A 294 -1.58 3.01 -10.01
CA TYR A 294 -0.49 2.91 -10.95
C TYR A 294 0.77 2.45 -10.22
N GLU A 295 0.77 1.22 -9.73
CA GLU A 295 1.81 0.68 -8.85
C GLU A 295 2.60 -0.48 -9.46
N GLU A 296 2.34 -0.82 -10.72
CA GLU A 296 3.17 -1.73 -11.49
C GLU A 296 3.90 -0.94 -12.58
N ALA A 297 5.23 -1.02 -12.58
CA ALA A 297 6.06 -0.22 -13.47
C ALA A 297 5.73 -0.47 -14.95
N ARG A 298 5.47 -1.72 -15.31
CA ARG A 298 5.07 -2.12 -16.67
C ARG A 298 3.80 -1.40 -17.17
N ALA A 299 2.87 -1.03 -16.30
CA ALA A 299 1.69 -0.27 -16.67
C ALA A 299 2.04 1.10 -17.27
N GLY A 300 3.19 1.68 -16.92
CA GLY A 300 3.69 2.95 -17.45
C GLY A 300 3.88 2.94 -18.97
N LEU A 301 4.18 1.78 -19.56
CA LEU A 301 4.30 1.61 -21.02
C LEU A 301 2.95 1.72 -21.74
N TYR A 302 1.88 1.38 -21.03
CA TYR A 302 0.54 1.22 -21.58
C TYR A 302 -0.48 2.21 -21.00
N LEU A 303 -0.03 3.16 -20.18
CA LEU A 303 -0.91 4.07 -19.45
C LEU A 303 -1.91 4.81 -20.34
N PRO A 304 -1.55 5.33 -21.54
CA PRO A 304 -2.50 5.90 -22.49
C PRO A 304 -3.62 4.94 -22.90
N VAL A 305 -3.26 3.67 -23.14
CA VAL A 305 -4.19 2.63 -23.59
C VAL A 305 -5.09 2.17 -22.45
N ILE A 306 -4.53 1.98 -21.24
CA ILE A 306 -5.31 1.63 -20.04
C ILE A 306 -6.35 2.71 -19.74
N PHE A 307 -5.96 4.00 -19.81
CA PHE A 307 -6.88 5.11 -19.61
C PHE A 307 -7.96 5.16 -20.70
N TRP A 308 -7.59 4.83 -21.95
CA TRP A 308 -8.55 4.76 -23.05
C TRP A 308 -9.58 3.64 -22.86
N ILE A 309 -9.15 2.47 -22.36
CA ILE A 309 -10.04 1.34 -22.05
C ILE A 309 -10.98 1.70 -20.90
N TRP A 310 -10.47 2.33 -19.83
CA TRP A 310 -11.27 2.71 -18.66
C TRP A 310 -11.94 4.09 -18.76
N ARG A 311 -11.97 4.69 -19.95
CA ARG A 311 -12.39 6.09 -20.12
C ARG A 311 -13.79 6.42 -19.62
N GLU A 312 -14.70 5.45 -19.57
CA GLU A 312 -16.06 5.66 -19.08
C GLU A 312 -16.13 5.85 -17.55
N ARG A 313 -15.11 5.40 -16.82
CA ARG A 313 -15.18 5.23 -15.36
C ARG A 313 -13.94 5.61 -14.55
N LEU A 314 -12.77 5.79 -15.17
CA LEU A 314 -11.54 6.16 -14.46
C LEU A 314 -11.62 7.61 -13.97
N VAL A 315 -11.49 7.81 -12.65
CA VAL A 315 -11.57 9.12 -12.01
C VAL A 315 -10.25 9.51 -11.32
N LYS A 316 -9.50 8.53 -10.82
CA LYS A 316 -8.26 8.76 -10.09
C LYS A 316 -7.17 7.82 -10.56
N SER A 317 -5.91 8.24 -10.48
CA SER A 317 -4.75 7.35 -10.65
C SER A 317 -3.73 7.65 -9.55
N ASN A 318 -3.47 6.67 -8.69
CA ASN A 318 -2.63 6.80 -7.50
C ASN A 318 -1.16 6.46 -7.80
N ASN A 319 -0.25 7.22 -7.20
CA ASN A 319 1.17 6.88 -7.18
C ASN A 319 1.55 6.08 -5.92
N GLY A 320 2.01 4.85 -6.07
CA GLY A 320 2.60 4.02 -5.00
C GLY A 320 4.14 4.09 -4.97
N ARG A 321 4.76 3.74 -3.83
CA ARG A 321 6.22 3.64 -3.71
C ARG A 321 6.71 2.20 -3.75
N TRP A 322 6.23 1.36 -2.82
CA TRP A 322 6.79 0.02 -2.60
C TRP A 322 6.47 -0.96 -3.70
N ASP A 323 5.21 -1.06 -4.13
CA ASP A 323 4.85 -1.93 -5.26
C ASP A 323 5.51 -1.47 -6.56
N TYR A 324 5.56 -0.16 -6.83
CA TYR A 324 6.18 0.37 -8.05
C TYR A 324 7.68 0.07 -8.11
N LEU A 325 8.42 0.31 -7.02
CA LEU A 325 9.84 -0.04 -6.94
C LEU A 325 10.06 -1.56 -6.95
N GLY A 326 9.22 -2.34 -6.27
CA GLY A 326 9.25 -3.81 -6.34
C GLY A 326 9.07 -4.31 -7.78
N SER A 327 8.13 -3.72 -8.51
CA SER A 327 7.89 -3.98 -9.93
C SER A 327 9.10 -3.60 -10.78
N LEU A 328 9.75 -2.45 -10.54
CA LEU A 328 10.99 -2.08 -11.24
C LEU A 328 12.12 -3.09 -11.00
N ILE A 329 12.33 -3.53 -9.76
CA ILE A 329 13.34 -4.54 -9.42
C ILE A 329 13.00 -5.88 -10.12
N GLU A 330 11.73 -6.26 -10.18
CA GLU A 330 11.25 -7.44 -10.90
C GLU A 330 11.53 -7.38 -12.39
N MET A 331 11.32 -6.22 -13.02
CA MET A 331 11.61 -6.02 -14.45
C MET A 331 13.11 -6.26 -14.74
N TRP A 332 13.98 -5.77 -13.85
CA TRP A 332 15.44 -5.83 -14.00
C TRP A 332 16.09 -7.08 -13.39
N LYS A 333 15.34 -7.97 -12.74
CA LYS A 333 15.85 -9.07 -11.91
C LYS A 333 16.88 -9.99 -12.57
N ASP A 334 16.94 -10.04 -13.90
CA ASP A 334 17.86 -10.88 -14.68
C ASP A 334 19.06 -10.11 -15.25
N GLU A 335 19.02 -8.76 -15.25
CA GLU A 335 19.98 -7.90 -15.95
C GLU A 335 20.71 -6.90 -15.03
N ALA A 336 20.09 -6.47 -13.94
CA ALA A 336 20.67 -5.51 -13.02
C ALA A 336 20.22 -5.73 -11.57
N VAL A 337 21.07 -5.33 -10.64
CA VAL A 337 20.77 -5.28 -9.20
C VAL A 337 20.58 -3.82 -8.83
N TYR A 338 19.43 -3.48 -8.24
CA TYR A 338 19.15 -2.13 -7.77
C TYR A 338 20.00 -1.77 -6.54
N PRO A 339 20.33 -0.49 -6.34
CA PRO A 339 20.81 -0.03 -5.03
C PRO A 339 19.69 -0.19 -3.99
N ASP A 340 19.99 0.09 -2.73
CA ASP A 340 19.01 -0.04 -1.66
C ASP A 340 17.68 0.71 -1.96
N PRO A 341 16.55 -0.02 -2.01
CA PRO A 341 15.25 0.58 -2.31
C PRO A 341 14.77 1.61 -1.27
N GLN A 342 15.23 1.53 -0.02
CA GLN A 342 14.87 2.50 1.02
C GLN A 342 15.38 3.91 0.69
N ASN A 343 16.51 4.01 -0.01
CA ASN A 343 17.11 5.27 -0.45
C ASN A 343 16.45 5.85 -1.71
N ILE A 344 15.64 5.08 -2.43
CA ILE A 344 14.88 5.56 -3.59
C ILE A 344 13.56 6.16 -3.09
N THR A 345 13.60 7.42 -2.66
CA THR A 345 12.41 8.16 -2.19
C THR A 345 11.61 8.76 -3.34
N MET A 346 10.42 9.30 -3.05
CA MET A 346 9.59 10.00 -4.04
C MET A 346 10.25 11.26 -4.64
N THR A 347 11.39 11.70 -4.11
CA THR A 347 12.20 12.81 -4.67
C THR A 347 13.28 12.33 -5.64
N HIS A 348 13.52 11.02 -5.74
CA HIS A 348 14.50 10.47 -6.67
C HIS A 348 14.07 10.73 -8.13
N PRO A 349 14.97 11.04 -9.07
CA PRO A 349 14.62 11.35 -10.46
C PRO A 349 13.64 10.38 -11.13
N VAL A 350 13.84 9.06 -10.98
CA VAL A 350 12.92 8.03 -11.50
C VAL A 350 11.50 8.16 -10.92
N MET A 351 11.38 8.45 -9.62
CA MET A 351 10.10 8.62 -8.94
C MET A 351 9.44 9.96 -9.26
N MET A 352 10.24 11.00 -9.54
CA MET A 352 9.75 12.30 -10.03
C MET A 352 9.18 12.16 -11.45
N ALA A 353 9.86 11.43 -12.33
CA ALA A 353 9.35 11.14 -13.68
C ALA A 353 8.05 10.33 -13.63
N TYR A 354 7.99 9.32 -12.77
CA TYR A 354 6.79 8.52 -12.51
C TYR A 354 5.57 9.36 -12.06
N GLN A 355 5.76 10.27 -11.10
CA GLN A 355 4.68 11.17 -10.65
C GLN A 355 4.25 12.15 -11.73
N LYS A 356 5.20 12.76 -12.45
CA LYS A 356 4.92 13.68 -13.55
C LYS A 356 4.20 13.00 -14.71
N TRP A 357 4.59 11.77 -15.06
CA TRP A 357 3.93 10.97 -16.08
C TRP A 357 2.46 10.70 -15.72
N ASN A 358 2.21 10.25 -14.49
CA ASN A 358 0.85 10.03 -14.00
C ASN A 358 0.01 11.33 -14.01
N ALA A 359 0.59 12.44 -13.54
CA ALA A 359 -0.10 13.72 -13.50
C ALA A 359 -0.44 14.24 -14.90
N LEU A 360 0.50 14.15 -15.85
CA LEU A 360 0.29 14.57 -17.22
C LEU A 360 -0.78 13.70 -17.91
N MET A 361 -0.77 12.37 -17.70
CA MET A 361 -1.83 11.50 -18.22
C MET A 361 -3.20 11.83 -17.64
N CYS A 362 -3.29 12.05 -16.32
CA CYS A 362 -4.55 12.46 -15.69
C CYS A 362 -5.04 13.81 -16.23
N LEU A 363 -4.13 14.76 -16.48
CA LEU A 363 -4.48 16.04 -17.08
C LEU A 363 -4.99 15.88 -18.52
N MET A 364 -4.20 15.22 -19.38
CA MET A 364 -4.53 15.06 -20.80
C MET A 364 -5.85 14.29 -21.00
N ALA A 365 -6.05 13.22 -20.25
CA ALA A 365 -7.24 12.38 -20.36
C ALA A 365 -8.44 12.99 -19.61
N GLY A 366 -8.21 13.63 -18.46
CA GLY A 366 -9.27 14.02 -17.53
C GLY A 366 -10.11 15.24 -17.94
N LEU A 367 -9.73 15.95 -19.00
CA LEU A 367 -10.51 17.08 -19.52
C LEU A 367 -11.76 16.59 -20.23
N ASP A 368 -12.92 17.13 -19.83
CA ASP A 368 -14.15 16.97 -20.61
C ASP A 368 -14.17 17.84 -21.87
N ARG A 369 -15.26 17.75 -22.62
CA ARG A 369 -15.44 18.50 -23.88
C ARG A 369 -15.43 20.02 -23.67
N GLN A 370 -15.81 20.48 -22.47
CA GLN A 370 -15.79 21.88 -22.06
C GLN A 370 -14.43 22.28 -21.45
N GLY A 371 -13.48 21.35 -21.41
CA GLY A 371 -12.15 21.54 -20.85
C GLY A 371 -12.14 21.54 -19.33
N LYS A 372 -13.20 21.12 -18.63
CA LYS A 372 -13.17 20.98 -17.17
C LYS A 372 -12.51 19.65 -16.79
N LEU A 373 -11.71 19.68 -15.75
CA LEU A 373 -10.97 18.51 -15.30
C LEU A 373 -11.82 17.66 -14.34
N ASN A 374 -12.15 16.43 -14.75
CA ASN A 374 -13.00 15.49 -14.00
C ASN A 374 -12.22 14.30 -13.42
N ALA A 375 -10.92 14.20 -13.69
CA ALA A 375 -10.04 13.18 -13.13
C ALA A 375 -8.74 13.82 -12.60
N GLY A 376 -8.02 13.10 -11.75
CA GLY A 376 -6.78 13.64 -11.17
C GLY A 376 -5.88 12.58 -10.57
N PRO A 377 -4.58 12.87 -10.44
CA PRO A 377 -3.67 11.98 -9.77
C PRO A 377 -3.86 12.06 -8.25
N VAL A 378 -3.59 10.96 -7.56
CA VAL A 378 -3.57 10.87 -6.09
C VAL A 378 -2.13 10.58 -5.64
N GLY A 379 -1.67 11.32 -4.63
CA GLY A 379 -0.35 11.15 -4.05
C GLY A 379 -0.16 9.82 -3.30
N GLY A 380 1.07 9.55 -2.87
CA GLY A 380 1.44 8.27 -2.27
C GLY A 380 1.16 8.15 -0.78
N MET A 381 1.45 6.97 -0.24
CA MET A 381 1.22 6.63 1.16
C MET A 381 2.17 7.38 2.12
N ALA A 382 1.61 8.06 3.12
CA ALA A 382 2.32 8.44 4.34
C ALA A 382 2.03 7.44 5.46
N ALA A 383 2.89 6.43 5.61
CA ALA A 383 2.67 5.28 6.48
C ALA A 383 3.18 5.42 7.93
N VAL A 384 3.82 6.54 8.29
CA VAL A 384 4.37 6.70 9.65
C VAL A 384 3.25 6.70 10.70
N MET A 385 3.47 5.95 11.77
CA MET A 385 2.62 5.92 12.95
C MET A 385 3.27 6.72 14.09
N LEU A 386 2.45 7.48 14.82
CA LEU A 386 2.90 8.16 16.02
C LEU A 386 3.09 7.16 17.17
N TYR A 387 4.18 7.31 17.91
CA TYR A 387 4.37 6.56 19.15
C TYR A 387 3.47 7.12 20.24
N ARG A 388 2.97 6.23 21.09
CA ARG A 388 2.12 6.60 22.22
C ARG A 388 2.96 7.15 23.39
N PRO A 389 2.38 7.96 24.28
CA PRO A 389 3.09 8.47 25.45
C PRO A 389 3.63 7.37 26.39
N ASP A 390 2.95 6.22 26.44
CA ASP A 390 3.31 5.04 27.24
C ASP A 390 4.31 4.09 26.54
N ASP A 391 4.96 4.54 25.47
CA ASP A 391 6.07 3.82 24.84
C ASP A 391 7.25 3.67 25.83
N PRO A 392 7.73 2.44 26.10
CA PRO A 392 8.75 2.19 27.12
C PRO A 392 10.11 2.82 26.81
N TYR A 393 10.35 3.15 25.54
CA TYR A 393 11.55 3.84 25.07
C TYR A 393 11.32 5.34 24.87
N GLN A 394 10.16 5.86 25.24
CA GLN A 394 9.76 7.26 25.12
C GLN A 394 9.92 7.82 23.70
N ARG A 395 9.74 6.98 22.67
CA ARG A 395 9.94 7.36 21.26
C ARG A 395 8.92 8.37 20.74
N HIS A 396 7.84 8.63 21.49
CA HIS A 396 6.88 9.70 21.19
C HIS A 396 7.53 11.08 21.07
N ARG A 397 8.72 11.28 21.66
CA ARG A 397 9.52 12.50 21.44
C ARG A 397 9.89 12.74 19.97
N PHE A 398 9.93 11.69 19.14
CA PHE A 398 10.18 11.80 17.69
C PHE A 398 8.93 12.06 16.84
N ASN A 399 7.72 12.09 17.43
CA ASN A 399 6.48 12.32 16.70
C ASN A 399 6.48 13.62 15.91
N GLN A 400 7.20 14.65 16.38
CA GLN A 400 7.33 15.91 15.65
C GLN A 400 8.02 15.74 14.29
N ARG A 401 8.99 14.82 14.17
CA ARG A 401 9.63 14.52 12.88
C ARG A 401 8.64 13.92 11.90
N ALA A 402 7.78 13.00 12.38
CA ALA A 402 6.74 12.39 11.57
C ALA A 402 5.73 13.45 11.07
N LEU A 403 5.26 14.33 11.96
CA LEU A 403 4.34 15.43 11.60
C LEU A 403 4.95 16.38 10.56
N ARG A 404 6.24 16.72 10.70
CA ARG A 404 6.93 17.55 9.71
C ARG A 404 7.09 16.83 8.37
N ALA A 405 7.44 15.54 8.40
CA ALA A 405 7.67 14.74 7.20
C ALA A 405 6.41 14.60 6.33
N ILE A 406 5.24 14.28 6.94
CA ILE A 406 3.99 14.20 6.16
C ILE A 406 3.64 15.56 5.53
N TRP A 407 3.79 16.66 6.26
CA TRP A 407 3.50 17.98 5.72
C TRP A 407 4.37 18.31 4.50
N LEU A 408 5.68 18.07 4.57
CA LEU A 408 6.60 18.28 3.46
C LEU A 408 6.28 17.40 2.26
N ASP A 409 5.96 16.13 2.52
CA ASP A 409 5.67 15.17 1.46
C ASP A 409 4.39 15.54 0.71
N LYS A 410 3.33 15.91 1.44
CA LYS A 410 2.05 16.32 0.83
C LYS A 410 2.14 17.68 0.14
N LEU A 411 2.94 18.60 0.67
CA LEU A 411 3.26 19.85 -0.02
C LEU A 411 4.02 19.58 -1.33
N ARG A 412 5.02 18.70 -1.31
CA ARG A 412 5.78 18.33 -2.52
C ARG A 412 4.87 17.77 -3.60
N GLU A 413 4.00 16.81 -3.25
CA GLU A 413 3.02 16.24 -4.19
C GLU A 413 2.10 17.31 -4.77
N ARG A 414 1.59 18.18 -3.90
CA ARG A 414 0.75 19.31 -4.27
C ARG A 414 1.42 20.23 -5.29
N LEU A 415 2.69 20.60 -5.07
CA LEU A 415 3.43 21.49 -5.97
C LEU A 415 3.80 20.80 -7.30
N ILE A 416 4.09 19.49 -7.31
CA ILE A 416 4.26 18.71 -8.55
C ILE A 416 3.00 18.78 -9.43
N GLY A 417 1.82 18.86 -8.79
CA GLY A 417 0.53 18.94 -9.46
C GLY A 417 0.16 20.30 -10.05
N LEU A 418 0.95 21.34 -9.79
CA LEU A 418 0.75 22.64 -10.42
C LEU A 418 1.31 22.60 -11.83
N ILE A 419 0.44 22.46 -12.83
CA ILE A 419 0.84 22.38 -14.25
C ILE A 419 0.29 23.60 -14.98
N PHE A 420 1.17 24.38 -15.60
CA PHE A 420 0.77 25.56 -16.38
C PHE A 420 0.96 25.29 -17.87
N VAL A 421 -0.15 25.16 -18.60
CA VAL A 421 -0.14 25.02 -20.06
C VAL A 421 -0.13 26.42 -20.67
N THR A 422 0.98 26.81 -21.28
CA THR A 422 1.18 28.19 -21.77
C THR A 422 0.68 28.40 -23.20
N GLU A 423 0.25 29.63 -23.51
CA GLU A 423 -0.09 30.07 -24.87
C GLU A 423 1.05 30.87 -25.53
N GLU A 424 2.11 31.15 -24.78
CA GLU A 424 3.27 31.94 -25.23
C GLU A 424 4.61 31.23 -24.89
N PRO A 425 5.72 31.56 -25.58
CA PRO A 425 6.98 30.82 -25.45
C PRO A 425 7.75 31.21 -24.18
N VAL A 426 7.24 30.77 -23.03
CA VAL A 426 7.86 30.98 -21.72
C VAL A 426 8.39 29.65 -21.17
N LYS A 427 9.57 29.69 -20.55
CA LYS A 427 10.24 28.50 -19.99
C LYS A 427 10.03 28.31 -18.49
N LYS A 428 9.95 29.41 -17.74
CA LYS A 428 9.75 29.41 -16.29
C LYS A 428 8.85 30.58 -15.91
N VAL A 429 7.94 30.36 -14.96
CA VAL A 429 7.05 31.36 -14.37
C VAL A 429 6.88 31.08 -12.88
N THR A 430 6.59 32.11 -12.10
CA THR A 430 6.14 31.90 -10.72
C THR A 430 4.63 31.69 -10.68
N LEU A 431 4.13 30.99 -9.66
CA LEU A 431 2.69 30.84 -9.41
C LEU A 431 2.02 32.22 -9.28
N ARG A 432 2.72 33.18 -8.67
CA ARG A 432 2.25 34.56 -8.54
C ARG A 432 2.03 35.22 -9.89
N ASP A 433 2.98 35.11 -10.83
CA ASP A 433 2.85 35.71 -12.16
C ASP A 433 1.67 35.12 -12.94
N VAL A 434 1.42 33.82 -12.77
CA VAL A 434 0.27 33.11 -13.36
C VAL A 434 -1.04 33.62 -12.76
N LEU A 435 -1.14 33.72 -11.43
CA LEU A 435 -2.35 34.20 -10.74
C LEU A 435 -2.64 35.69 -11.02
N GLU A 436 -1.59 36.52 -11.19
CA GLU A 436 -1.71 37.93 -11.56
C GLU A 436 -1.96 38.14 -13.07
N GLY A 437 -2.01 37.07 -13.87
CA GLY A 437 -2.29 37.14 -15.32
C GLY A 437 -1.18 37.78 -16.15
N LYS A 438 0.07 37.78 -15.66
CA LYS A 438 1.22 38.33 -16.39
C LYS A 438 1.66 37.45 -17.57
N VAL A 439 1.26 36.18 -17.56
CA VAL A 439 1.56 35.20 -18.60
C VAL A 439 0.26 34.52 -19.02
N LYS A 440 0.05 34.38 -20.32
CA LYS A 440 -1.14 33.75 -20.92
C LYS A 440 -1.02 32.23 -20.91
N GLY A 441 -2.08 31.60 -20.44
CA GLY A 441 -2.18 30.15 -20.39
C GLY A 441 -3.18 29.70 -19.34
N ARG A 442 -3.13 28.41 -19.02
CA ARG A 442 -4.05 27.77 -18.09
C ARG A 442 -3.30 26.99 -17.02
N LEU A 443 -3.55 27.36 -15.77
CA LEU A 443 -3.08 26.63 -14.60
C LEU A 443 -4.04 25.49 -14.26
N PHE A 444 -3.46 24.31 -14.03
CA PHE A 444 -4.14 23.14 -13.50
C PHE A 444 -3.58 22.80 -12.13
N ASP A 445 -4.48 22.39 -11.26
CA ASP A 445 -4.25 22.29 -9.83
C ASP A 445 -4.47 20.85 -9.34
N LEU A 446 -3.52 19.98 -9.64
CA LEU A 446 -3.60 18.52 -9.42
C LEU A 446 -3.09 18.12 -8.02
N PHE A 447 -3.09 16.81 -7.74
CA PHE A 447 -2.64 16.22 -6.46
C PHE A 447 -3.31 16.87 -5.23
N ARG A 448 -4.61 17.14 -5.31
CA ARG A 448 -5.46 17.60 -4.19
C ARG A 448 -5.76 16.48 -3.19
N GLN A 449 -5.44 15.22 -3.52
CA GLN A 449 -5.64 14.05 -2.69
C GLN A 449 -4.36 13.21 -2.57
N SER A 450 -4.18 12.55 -1.44
CA SER A 450 -3.02 11.69 -1.15
C SER A 450 -3.34 10.69 -0.02
N TRP A 451 -2.47 9.75 0.29
CA TRP A 451 -2.77 8.64 1.21
C TRP A 451 -2.17 8.78 2.61
N VAL A 452 -2.87 8.21 3.60
CA VAL A 452 -2.44 8.10 5.00
C VAL A 452 -2.83 6.74 5.60
N ALA A 453 -1.98 6.19 6.48
CA ALA A 453 -2.24 4.88 7.11
C ALA A 453 -2.82 4.96 8.52
N THR A 454 -3.03 6.16 9.06
CA THR A 454 -3.42 6.36 10.46
C THR A 454 -4.51 7.44 10.61
N PRO A 455 -5.49 7.24 11.53
CA PRO A 455 -6.53 8.22 11.81
C PRO A 455 -6.10 9.28 12.84
N GLU A 456 -4.84 9.28 13.31
CA GLU A 456 -4.36 10.22 14.34
C GLU A 456 -4.55 11.67 13.90
N GLU A 457 -5.33 12.43 14.68
CA GLU A 457 -5.87 13.73 14.28
C GLU A 457 -4.76 14.74 13.94
N SER A 458 -3.68 14.79 14.72
CA SER A 458 -2.56 15.69 14.48
C SER A 458 -1.81 15.36 13.18
N TYR A 459 -1.69 14.08 12.85
CA TYR A 459 -1.00 13.59 11.65
C TYR A 459 -1.85 13.80 10.40
N VAL A 460 -3.14 13.49 10.48
CA VAL A 460 -4.12 13.75 9.41
C VAL A 460 -4.21 15.25 9.13
N LYS A 461 -4.30 16.09 10.17
CA LYS A 461 -4.30 17.55 10.04
C LYS A 461 -3.04 18.07 9.33
N ALA A 462 -1.87 17.56 9.70
CA ALA A 462 -0.60 17.95 9.11
C ALA A 462 -0.54 17.67 7.60
N GLY A 463 -1.01 16.50 7.14
CA GLY A 463 -1.05 16.18 5.71
C GLY A 463 -2.17 16.86 4.94
N ASN A 464 -3.32 17.12 5.57
CA ASN A 464 -4.44 17.81 4.93
C ASN A 464 -4.17 19.29 4.66
N GLU A 465 -3.37 19.96 5.50
CA GLU A 465 -3.13 21.40 5.38
C GLU A 465 -2.67 21.82 3.97
N PRO A 466 -1.57 21.29 3.40
CA PRO A 466 -1.16 21.66 2.04
C PRO A 466 -2.13 21.19 0.96
N LEU A 467 -2.81 20.05 1.16
CA LEU A 467 -3.73 19.49 0.17
C LEU A 467 -5.02 20.29 0.03
N ARG A 468 -5.47 20.96 1.11
CA ARG A 468 -6.71 21.74 1.16
C ARG A 468 -6.50 23.24 0.94
N ALA A 469 -5.29 23.76 1.16
CA ALA A 469 -4.95 25.17 0.95
C ALA A 469 -5.34 25.69 -0.44
N SER A 470 -5.76 26.95 -0.50
CA SER A 470 -5.93 27.69 -1.76
C SER A 470 -4.57 27.99 -2.41
N LEU A 471 -4.58 28.33 -3.70
CA LEU A 471 -3.34 28.65 -4.43
C LEU A 471 -2.63 29.88 -3.85
N GLU A 472 -3.39 30.85 -3.36
CA GLU A 472 -2.92 32.09 -2.74
C GLU A 472 -2.23 31.84 -1.39
N GLU A 473 -2.65 30.81 -0.66
CA GLU A 473 -2.10 30.44 0.65
C GLU A 473 -0.78 29.65 0.54
N LEU A 474 -0.58 28.87 -0.52
CA LEU A 474 0.59 27.98 -0.64
C LEU A 474 1.93 28.70 -0.46
N GLN A 475 2.08 29.87 -1.10
CA GLN A 475 3.32 30.66 -0.98
C GLN A 475 3.50 31.20 0.44
N GLN A 476 2.42 31.60 1.10
CA GLN A 476 2.45 32.09 2.47
C GLN A 476 2.87 30.98 3.43
N MET A 477 2.35 29.76 3.24
CA MET A 477 2.69 28.59 4.05
C MET A 477 4.18 28.31 4.05
N ILE A 478 4.82 28.28 2.88
CA ILE A 478 6.26 27.99 2.77
C ILE A 478 7.15 29.13 3.26
N ASN A 479 6.60 30.34 3.39
CA ASN A 479 7.29 31.55 3.86
C ASN A 479 7.07 31.85 5.35
N ARG A 480 6.28 31.04 6.07
CA ARG A 480 6.10 31.20 7.52
C ARG A 480 7.46 31.16 8.25
N PRO A 481 7.64 31.93 9.33
CA PRO A 481 8.84 31.83 10.16
C PRO A 481 9.07 30.40 10.64
N VAL A 482 10.33 29.95 10.61
CA VAL A 482 10.69 28.61 11.07
C VAL A 482 10.81 28.60 12.58
N LYS A 483 10.05 27.70 13.22
CA LYS A 483 10.09 27.41 14.66
C LYS A 483 10.66 26.01 14.86
N PHE A 484 11.33 25.81 15.98
CA PHE A 484 11.96 24.55 16.31
C PHE A 484 11.52 24.06 17.68
N VAL A 485 11.46 22.75 17.83
CA VAL A 485 11.52 22.07 19.13
C VAL A 485 12.83 21.32 19.22
N GLU A 486 13.36 21.18 20.42
CA GLU A 486 14.59 20.43 20.66
C GLU A 486 14.26 19.06 21.26
N VAL A 487 14.77 18.01 20.63
CA VAL A 487 14.61 16.63 21.08
C VAL A 487 15.96 15.94 21.01
N ASP A 488 16.46 15.45 22.13
CA ASP A 488 17.77 14.80 22.27
C ASP A 488 18.92 15.65 21.66
N GLY A 489 18.87 16.98 21.87
CA GLY A 489 19.85 17.93 21.33
C GLY A 489 19.71 18.22 19.82
N VAL A 490 18.70 17.65 19.15
CA VAL A 490 18.42 17.90 17.73
C VAL A 490 17.25 18.87 17.58
N LYS A 491 17.48 19.97 16.87
CA LYS A 491 16.43 20.92 16.49
C LYS A 491 15.57 20.35 15.37
N ILE A 492 14.29 20.17 15.63
CA ILE A 492 13.30 19.65 14.68
C ILE A 492 12.32 20.80 14.34
N PRO A 493 12.13 21.13 13.05
CA PRO A 493 11.13 22.12 12.66
C PRO A 493 9.72 21.69 13.08
N THR A 494 8.93 22.63 13.59
CA THR A 494 7.53 22.35 13.89
C THR A 494 6.70 22.24 12.61
N VAL A 495 5.55 21.58 12.68
CA VAL A 495 4.68 21.38 11.52
C VAL A 495 4.08 22.69 10.99
N ASP A 496 3.85 23.68 11.86
CA ASP A 496 3.35 25.01 11.51
C ASP A 496 4.42 25.94 10.92
N SER A 497 5.67 25.48 10.83
CA SER A 497 6.79 26.24 10.25
C SER A 497 6.74 26.28 8.72
N GLY A 498 7.28 27.36 8.14
CA GLY A 498 7.61 27.40 6.71
C GLY A 498 8.80 26.50 6.39
N LEU A 499 9.29 26.54 5.14
CA LEU A 499 10.45 25.75 4.75
C LEU A 499 11.72 26.27 5.43
N THR A 500 12.46 25.37 6.07
CA THR A 500 13.86 25.59 6.45
C THR A 500 14.71 25.83 5.20
N GLU A 501 15.92 26.37 5.38
CA GLU A 501 16.83 26.56 4.26
C GLU A 501 17.15 25.24 3.53
N GLN A 502 17.39 24.16 4.27
CA GLN A 502 17.69 22.84 3.66
C GLN A 502 16.50 22.29 2.86
N GLU A 503 15.29 22.39 3.40
CA GLU A 503 14.07 21.97 2.69
C GLU A 503 13.80 22.87 1.48
N ARG A 504 14.03 24.18 1.58
CA ARG A 504 13.92 25.12 0.46
C ARG A 504 14.87 24.75 -0.67
N GLN A 505 16.14 24.50 -0.35
CA GLN A 505 17.13 24.05 -1.34
C GLN A 505 16.76 22.71 -1.98
N LEU A 506 16.15 21.79 -1.23
CA LEU A 506 15.61 20.55 -1.81
C LEU A 506 14.50 20.86 -2.83
N PHE A 507 13.54 21.71 -2.48
CA PHE A 507 12.43 22.05 -3.36
C PHE A 507 12.89 22.83 -4.61
N ILE A 508 13.92 23.67 -4.49
CA ILE A 508 14.59 24.32 -5.63
C ILE A 508 15.22 23.27 -6.56
N ARG A 509 15.97 22.30 -6.01
CA ARG A 509 16.57 21.21 -6.81
C ARG A 509 15.53 20.34 -7.51
N LEU A 510 14.35 20.18 -6.92
CA LEU A 510 13.23 19.45 -7.53
C LEU A 510 12.50 20.28 -8.60
N GLY A 511 12.84 21.56 -8.75
CA GLY A 511 12.22 22.49 -9.68
C GLY A 511 10.80 22.91 -9.27
N LEU A 512 10.50 22.87 -7.96
CA LEU A 512 9.21 23.28 -7.40
C LEU A 512 9.22 24.73 -6.91
N LEU A 513 10.42 25.28 -6.69
CA LEU A 513 10.65 26.68 -6.35
C LEU A 513 11.74 27.27 -7.27
N ASP A 514 11.71 28.58 -7.47
CA ASP A 514 12.84 29.34 -8.04
C ASP A 514 13.93 29.63 -7.00
N GLU A 515 15.03 30.25 -7.44
CA GLU A 515 16.18 30.58 -6.60
C GLU A 515 15.85 31.61 -5.50
N GLN A 516 14.72 32.33 -5.61
CA GLN A 516 14.21 33.26 -4.60
C GLN A 516 13.20 32.59 -3.65
N GLY A 517 12.88 31.32 -3.87
CA GLY A 517 11.94 30.55 -3.05
C GLY A 517 10.47 30.77 -3.40
N ASN A 518 10.16 31.29 -4.59
CA ASN A 518 8.79 31.38 -5.10
C ASN A 518 8.38 30.08 -5.78
N ILE A 519 7.13 29.67 -5.61
CA ILE A 519 6.57 28.46 -6.24
C ILE A 519 6.59 28.59 -7.76
N THR A 520 7.06 27.55 -8.43
CA THR A 520 7.13 27.46 -9.90
C THR A 520 6.29 26.28 -10.40
N PRO A 521 5.15 26.54 -11.06
CA PRO A 521 4.39 25.49 -11.73
C PRO A 521 5.22 24.81 -12.82
N TRP A 522 4.94 23.54 -13.09
CA TRP A 522 5.51 22.83 -14.24
C TRP A 522 4.94 23.41 -15.54
N VAL A 523 5.76 24.17 -16.25
CA VAL A 523 5.39 24.80 -17.52
C VAL A 523 5.38 23.76 -18.64
N ILE A 524 4.24 23.62 -19.32
CA ILE A 524 4.06 22.78 -20.49
C ILE A 524 3.71 23.68 -21.67
N ARG A 525 4.56 23.69 -22.69
CA ARG A 525 4.29 24.38 -23.95
C ARG A 525 3.69 23.39 -24.96
N PRO A 526 2.71 23.79 -25.79
CA PRO A 526 2.12 22.91 -26.80
C PRO A 526 3.16 22.23 -27.71
N ASP A 527 4.22 22.94 -28.12
CA ASP A 527 5.28 22.42 -28.99
C ASP A 527 6.08 21.26 -28.37
N MET A 528 6.01 21.08 -27.05
CA MET A 528 6.70 20.01 -26.34
C MET A 528 6.05 18.64 -26.50
N LEU A 529 4.75 18.58 -26.85
CA LEU A 529 3.96 17.35 -26.85
C LEU A 529 2.88 17.29 -27.94
N ASP A 530 2.89 18.19 -28.92
CA ASP A 530 1.87 18.27 -29.98
C ASP A 530 1.85 17.07 -30.94
N THR A 531 2.83 16.16 -30.83
CA THR A 531 2.86 14.83 -31.47
C THR A 531 3.23 13.72 -30.47
N PRO A 532 2.83 12.45 -30.72
CA PRO A 532 3.17 11.31 -29.87
C PRO A 532 4.68 11.13 -29.64
N GLU A 533 5.50 11.34 -30.67
CA GLU A 533 6.96 11.23 -30.58
C GLU A 533 7.55 12.24 -29.60
N LYS A 534 7.06 13.49 -29.63
CA LYS A 534 7.53 14.53 -28.71
C LYS A 534 7.09 14.23 -27.28
N LEU A 535 5.85 13.79 -27.07
CA LEU A 535 5.39 13.41 -25.74
C LEU A 535 6.31 12.37 -25.08
N LEU A 536 6.72 11.32 -25.81
CA LEU A 536 7.57 10.25 -25.24
C LEU A 536 9.07 10.58 -25.28
N GLY A 537 9.52 11.36 -26.26
CA GLY A 537 10.94 11.60 -26.53
C GLY A 537 11.50 12.94 -26.05
N ASN A 538 10.68 13.86 -25.55
CA ASN A 538 11.13 15.23 -25.25
C ASN A 538 11.92 15.33 -23.92
N PRO A 539 13.22 15.68 -23.95
CA PRO A 539 14.04 15.80 -22.75
C PRO A 539 13.65 16.95 -21.83
N GLU A 540 12.99 18.01 -22.31
CA GLU A 540 12.50 19.09 -21.45
C GLU A 540 11.36 18.62 -20.52
N LEU A 541 10.57 17.63 -20.95
CA LEU A 541 9.50 17.05 -20.13
C LEU A 541 10.06 16.06 -19.10
N TRP A 542 11.06 15.26 -19.50
CA TRP A 542 11.51 14.09 -18.73
C TRP A 542 12.89 14.24 -18.12
N GLY A 543 13.29 15.47 -17.77
CA GLY A 543 14.48 15.72 -16.97
C GLY A 543 15.80 15.41 -17.69
N GLY A 544 15.87 15.72 -18.98
CA GLY A 544 17.06 15.53 -19.83
C GLY A 544 17.15 14.17 -20.53
N LYS A 545 16.09 13.36 -20.48
CA LYS A 545 16.03 12.00 -21.04
C LYS A 545 14.77 11.79 -21.87
N ASP A 546 14.66 10.69 -22.60
CA ASP A 546 13.35 10.20 -23.07
C ASP A 546 12.56 9.59 -21.88
N LEU A 547 11.25 9.44 -22.04
CA LEU A 547 10.37 8.94 -20.99
C LEU A 547 10.71 7.52 -20.53
N TRP A 548 11.10 6.63 -21.46
CA TRP A 548 11.44 5.25 -21.10
C TRP A 548 12.64 5.23 -20.14
N THR A 549 13.70 5.96 -20.51
CA THR A 549 14.90 6.05 -19.67
C THR A 549 14.59 6.74 -18.34
N ALA A 550 13.71 7.75 -18.33
CA ALA A 550 13.31 8.44 -17.11
C ALA A 550 12.50 7.55 -16.15
N LEU A 551 11.69 6.61 -16.66
CA LEU A 551 10.82 5.74 -15.85
C LEU A 551 11.49 4.44 -15.39
N PHE A 552 12.38 3.88 -16.20
CA PHE A 552 12.80 2.48 -16.04
C PHE A 552 14.29 2.27 -15.85
N GLU A 553 15.15 3.25 -16.14
CA GLU A 553 16.60 3.06 -15.98
C GLU A 553 16.97 2.86 -14.50
N PRO A 554 17.70 1.78 -14.15
CA PRO A 554 18.11 1.53 -12.78
C PRO A 554 18.96 2.69 -12.26
N PRO A 555 18.65 3.22 -11.07
CA PRO A 555 19.45 4.28 -10.50
C PRO A 555 20.83 3.76 -10.09
N LYS A 556 21.81 4.67 -10.10
CA LYS A 556 23.10 4.41 -9.44
C LYS A 556 22.93 4.63 -7.94
N GLY A 557 23.59 3.80 -7.14
CA GLY A 557 23.59 3.94 -5.70
C GLY A 557 24.41 2.83 -5.05
N ASP A 558 24.31 2.75 -3.73
CA ASP A 558 25.09 1.83 -2.93
C ASP A 558 24.30 0.59 -2.53
N ILE A 559 25.04 -0.50 -2.33
CA ILE A 559 24.60 -1.73 -1.68
C ILE A 559 25.52 -1.89 -0.47
N THR A 560 24.99 -1.78 0.75
CA THR A 560 25.76 -1.83 1.99
C THR A 560 25.34 -3.01 2.85
N ALA A 561 26.22 -3.49 3.73
CA ALA A 561 25.89 -4.57 4.66
C ALA A 561 24.70 -4.19 5.57
N GLU A 562 24.66 -2.94 6.02
CA GLU A 562 23.63 -2.42 6.92
C GLU A 562 22.24 -2.41 6.25
N HIS A 563 22.14 -1.93 5.00
CA HIS A 563 20.86 -1.90 4.30
C HIS A 563 20.40 -3.31 3.89
N ILE A 564 21.32 -4.23 3.60
CA ILE A 564 20.99 -5.65 3.39
C ILE A 564 20.37 -6.22 4.69
N GLN A 565 20.99 -5.93 5.84
CA GLN A 565 20.48 -6.37 7.13
C GLN A 565 19.12 -5.75 7.46
N HIS A 566 18.90 -4.48 7.12
CA HIS A 566 17.63 -3.78 7.28
C HIS A 566 16.52 -4.39 6.42
N ALA A 567 16.78 -4.60 5.13
CA ALA A 567 15.84 -5.25 4.24
C ALA A 567 15.45 -6.65 4.75
N PHE A 568 16.42 -7.41 5.24
CA PHE A 568 16.18 -8.73 5.83
C PHE A 568 15.32 -8.64 7.09
N TYR A 569 15.63 -7.68 7.97
CA TYR A 569 14.83 -7.36 9.16
C TYR A 569 13.37 -7.03 8.80
N MET A 570 13.14 -6.15 7.82
CA MET A 570 11.80 -5.72 7.42
C MET A 570 11.01 -6.88 6.80
N ALA A 571 11.64 -7.67 5.92
CA ALA A 571 11.00 -8.84 5.32
C ALA A 571 10.64 -9.92 6.36
N ALA A 572 11.55 -10.23 7.28
CA ALA A 572 11.34 -11.23 8.32
C ALA A 572 10.26 -10.78 9.32
N ASN A 573 10.32 -9.53 9.81
CA ASN A 573 9.34 -9.01 10.76
C ASN A 573 7.95 -8.91 10.14
N TYR A 574 7.83 -8.43 8.91
CA TYR A 574 6.52 -8.39 8.28
C TYR A 574 5.97 -9.80 8.04
N GLY A 575 6.81 -10.74 7.58
CA GLY A 575 6.39 -12.13 7.41
C GLY A 575 5.96 -12.78 8.74
N PHE A 576 6.60 -12.44 9.85
CA PHE A 576 6.20 -12.86 11.19
C PHE A 576 4.82 -12.30 11.59
N GLN A 577 4.57 -11.02 11.30
CA GLN A 577 3.26 -10.38 11.53
C GLN A 577 2.17 -11.01 10.67
N LEU A 578 2.49 -11.29 9.40
CA LEU A 578 1.59 -11.95 8.47
C LEU A 578 1.13 -13.31 9.02
N LEU A 579 2.06 -14.20 9.43
CA LEU A 579 1.72 -15.50 10.03
C LEU A 579 0.82 -15.39 11.27
N ASN A 580 0.98 -14.32 12.05
CA ASN A 580 0.15 -14.01 13.21
C ASN A 580 -1.21 -13.39 12.86
N GLY A 581 -1.53 -13.24 11.58
CA GLY A 581 -2.79 -12.68 11.10
C GLY A 581 -2.85 -11.16 11.11
N ASN A 582 -1.71 -10.49 11.22
CA ASN A 582 -1.60 -9.05 11.21
C ASN A 582 -1.06 -8.55 9.86
N LEU A 583 -1.98 -8.27 8.92
CA LEU A 583 -1.68 -7.83 7.56
C LEU A 583 -1.42 -6.32 7.44
N ALA A 584 -1.94 -5.52 8.39
CA ALA A 584 -1.63 -4.10 8.52
C ALA A 584 -0.73 -3.94 9.76
N ALA A 585 0.56 -4.13 9.55
CA ALA A 585 1.52 -4.37 10.62
C ALA A 585 2.33 -3.12 10.98
N ALA A 586 2.19 -2.69 12.24
CA ALA A 586 3.03 -1.64 12.80
C ALA A 586 4.44 -2.20 13.12
N ILE A 587 5.45 -1.82 12.35
CA ILE A 587 6.84 -2.29 12.50
C ILE A 587 7.74 -1.07 12.73
N ASP A 588 8.68 -1.20 13.67
CA ASP A 588 9.68 -0.18 13.95
C ASP A 588 10.81 -0.27 12.92
N ASP A 589 11.06 0.81 12.19
CA ASP A 589 12.23 0.97 11.33
C ASP A 589 13.36 1.57 12.16
N TYR A 590 14.39 0.75 12.41
CA TYR A 590 15.49 1.14 13.29
C TYR A 590 16.48 2.11 12.62
N GLU A 591 16.52 2.20 11.29
CA GLU A 591 17.38 3.15 10.58
C GLU A 591 16.78 4.55 10.63
N LEU A 592 15.46 4.65 10.48
CA LEU A 592 14.74 5.92 10.53
C LEU A 592 14.35 6.33 11.97
N GLY A 593 14.37 5.40 12.91
CA GLY A 593 13.87 5.62 14.27
C GLY A 593 12.38 5.97 14.30
N GLN A 594 11.61 5.35 13.40
CA GLN A 594 10.19 5.62 13.19
C GLN A 594 9.41 4.30 13.13
N ARG A 595 8.10 4.37 13.37
CA ARG A 595 7.19 3.24 13.20
C ARG A 595 6.38 3.42 11.95
N PHE A 596 6.26 2.38 11.13
CA PHE A 596 5.46 2.38 9.92
C PHE A 596 4.32 1.39 10.01
N MET A 597 3.19 1.72 9.40
CA MET A 597 2.17 0.74 9.05
C MET A 597 2.57 0.08 7.73
N ASN A 598 2.78 -1.23 7.74
CA ASN A 598 3.27 -1.99 6.61
C ASN A 598 2.20 -2.97 6.12
N ASP A 599 2.27 -3.30 4.84
CA ASP A 599 1.40 -4.23 4.12
C ASP A 599 2.24 -5.19 3.23
N LEU A 600 1.59 -6.01 2.39
CA LEU A 600 2.28 -7.01 1.56
C LEU A 600 3.29 -6.38 0.60
N ALA A 601 3.12 -5.13 0.16
CA ALA A 601 4.06 -4.43 -0.70
C ALA A 601 5.42 -4.24 -0.01
N THR A 602 5.44 -4.06 1.31
CA THR A 602 6.68 -4.01 2.11
C THR A 602 7.45 -5.33 2.03
N TYR A 603 6.75 -6.46 2.18
CA TYR A 603 7.37 -7.77 2.03
C TYR A 603 7.86 -8.01 0.61
N ARG A 604 7.06 -7.63 -0.40
CA ARG A 604 7.40 -7.77 -1.82
C ARG A 604 8.73 -7.08 -2.11
N ILE A 605 8.85 -5.79 -1.85
CA ILE A 605 10.04 -5.03 -2.25
C ILE A 605 11.32 -5.56 -1.63
N PHE A 606 11.35 -5.79 -0.30
CA PHE A 606 12.56 -6.22 0.38
C PHE A 606 12.94 -7.65 0.03
N SER A 607 11.98 -8.57 0.00
CA SER A 607 12.28 -9.97 -0.35
C SER A 607 12.68 -10.14 -1.82
N THR A 608 12.12 -9.35 -2.73
CA THR A 608 12.55 -9.31 -4.13
C THR A 608 13.96 -8.76 -4.26
N TRP A 609 14.27 -7.65 -3.58
CA TRP A 609 15.62 -7.07 -3.62
C TRP A 609 16.66 -8.06 -3.07
N LEU A 610 16.43 -8.63 -1.88
CA LEU A 610 17.29 -9.66 -1.29
C LEU A 610 17.50 -10.87 -2.19
N TRP A 611 16.44 -11.32 -2.88
CA TRP A 611 16.55 -12.41 -3.85
C TRP A 611 17.49 -12.02 -5.00
N THR A 612 17.38 -10.80 -5.55
CA THR A 612 18.30 -10.35 -6.61
C THR A 612 19.74 -10.24 -6.13
N LEU A 613 19.96 -9.79 -4.88
CA LEU A 613 21.30 -9.69 -4.30
C LEU A 613 21.99 -11.06 -4.23
N LEU A 614 21.28 -12.06 -3.70
CA LEU A 614 21.78 -13.44 -3.61
C LEU A 614 21.96 -14.08 -4.98
N ARG A 615 20.94 -13.95 -5.85
CA ARG A 615 20.93 -14.58 -7.17
C ARG A 615 22.15 -14.17 -8.01
N HIS A 616 22.58 -12.92 -7.88
CA HIS A 616 23.66 -12.33 -8.67
C HIS A 616 24.98 -12.19 -7.92
N ASN A 617 25.08 -12.68 -6.68
CA ASN A 617 26.23 -12.43 -5.80
C ASN A 617 26.63 -10.94 -5.84
N ALA A 618 25.67 -10.06 -5.52
CA ALA A 618 25.84 -8.62 -5.64
C ALA A 618 27.09 -8.14 -4.88
N VAL A 619 27.77 -7.14 -5.46
CA VAL A 619 28.94 -6.53 -4.84
C VAL A 619 28.50 -5.50 -3.81
N ILE A 620 28.94 -5.66 -2.57
CA ILE A 620 28.76 -4.67 -1.51
C ILE A 620 29.72 -3.52 -1.78
N THR A 621 29.20 -2.30 -1.90
CA THR A 621 29.92 -1.16 -2.47
C THR A 621 30.69 -0.33 -1.44
N LYS A 622 30.43 -0.54 -0.14
CA LYS A 622 31.06 0.19 0.97
C LYS A 622 31.52 -0.76 2.07
N ASP A 623 32.56 -0.34 2.79
CA ASP A 623 32.93 -0.98 4.05
C ASP A 623 31.79 -0.81 5.07
N GLY A 624 31.51 -1.86 5.83
CA GLY A 624 30.48 -1.88 6.84
C GLY A 624 30.53 -3.15 7.68
N ALA A 625 29.46 -3.44 8.40
CA ALA A 625 29.32 -4.68 9.15
C ALA A 625 27.87 -5.13 9.27
N PHE A 626 27.66 -6.45 9.33
CA PHE A 626 26.44 -6.96 9.94
C PHE A 626 26.57 -6.89 11.46
N LYS A 627 25.47 -6.45 12.08
CA LYS A 627 25.42 -6.11 13.50
C LYS A 627 24.65 -7.15 14.29
N GLY A 628 25.13 -7.48 15.48
CA GLY A 628 24.40 -8.19 16.51
C GLY A 628 23.45 -7.25 17.26
N PRO A 629 22.51 -7.82 18.04
CA PRO A 629 21.53 -7.03 18.77
C PRO A 629 22.14 -6.27 19.93
N ALA A 630 21.64 -5.06 20.18
CA ALA A 630 21.82 -4.36 21.45
C ALA A 630 20.56 -3.60 21.86
N ARG A 631 20.37 -3.43 23.16
CA ARG A 631 19.31 -2.58 23.72
C ARG A 631 19.75 -1.12 23.70
N THR A 632 19.02 -0.30 22.96
CA THR A 632 19.29 1.14 22.76
C THR A 632 18.11 1.99 23.23
N GLY A 633 18.22 3.32 23.08
CA GLY A 633 17.10 4.24 23.30
C GLY A 633 15.95 4.11 22.29
N LEU A 634 16.08 3.27 21.25
CA LEU A 634 15.05 2.99 20.25
C LEU A 634 14.40 1.60 20.40
N GLY A 635 14.89 0.77 21.33
CA GLY A 635 14.54 -0.65 21.40
C GLY A 635 15.76 -1.56 21.32
N VAL A 636 15.49 -2.87 21.27
CA VAL A 636 16.48 -3.86 20.84
C VAL A 636 16.60 -3.78 19.32
N ILE A 637 17.77 -3.38 18.81
CA ILE A 637 18.04 -3.20 17.38
C ILE A 637 19.41 -3.78 17.01
N PRO A 638 19.69 -4.07 15.73
CA PRO A 638 21.05 -4.36 15.28
C PRO A 638 21.97 -3.14 15.49
N ALA A 639 22.99 -3.28 16.35
CA ALA A 639 23.83 -2.15 16.76
C ALA A 639 25.31 -2.48 17.01
N GLU A 640 25.64 -3.72 17.40
CA GLU A 640 27.02 -4.12 17.69
C GLU A 640 27.67 -4.74 16.46
N ASP A 641 28.73 -4.19 15.91
CA ASP A 641 29.43 -4.79 14.76
C ASP A 641 29.93 -6.21 15.10
N ARG A 642 29.48 -7.22 14.34
CA ARG A 642 29.87 -8.63 14.55
C ARG A 642 30.59 -9.23 13.35
N VAL A 643 30.11 -8.97 12.14
CA VAL A 643 30.70 -9.48 10.91
C VAL A 643 31.11 -8.29 10.05
N LYS A 644 32.41 -7.99 10.01
CA LYS A 644 32.95 -6.94 9.14
C LYS A 644 32.84 -7.37 7.68
N VAL A 645 32.41 -6.44 6.83
CA VAL A 645 32.23 -6.65 5.40
C VAL A 645 32.95 -5.52 4.67
N ALA A 646 34.01 -5.86 3.95
CA ALA A 646 34.77 -4.89 3.18
C ALA A 646 34.06 -4.55 1.85
N ALA A 647 34.26 -3.35 1.33
CA ALA A 647 33.85 -2.99 -0.02
C ALA A 647 34.44 -3.98 -1.04
N GLY A 648 33.66 -4.36 -2.04
CA GLY A 648 34.03 -5.39 -3.01
C GLY A 648 33.63 -6.82 -2.61
N THR A 649 33.21 -7.05 -1.35
CA THR A 649 32.71 -8.36 -0.91
C THR A 649 31.44 -8.74 -1.68
N ARG A 650 31.36 -10.01 -2.09
CA ARG A 650 30.19 -10.59 -2.77
C ARG A 650 29.19 -11.07 -1.73
N PHE A 651 27.91 -10.75 -1.90
CA PHE A 651 26.83 -11.27 -1.06
C PHE A 651 26.47 -12.70 -1.45
N THR A 652 27.20 -13.67 -0.89
CA THR A 652 27.04 -15.11 -1.13
C THR A 652 26.08 -15.75 -0.13
N GLU A 653 25.70 -17.02 -0.37
CA GLU A 653 24.91 -17.79 0.60
C GLU A 653 25.57 -17.90 1.98
N GLU A 654 26.89 -18.05 2.05
CA GLU A 654 27.62 -18.11 3.33
C GLU A 654 27.48 -16.79 4.10
N LEU A 655 27.57 -15.66 3.41
CA LEU A 655 27.42 -14.34 4.03
C LEU A 655 25.96 -14.10 4.47
N PHE A 656 24.99 -14.59 3.70
CA PHE A 656 23.58 -14.59 4.10
C PHE A 656 23.29 -15.48 5.31
N ASP A 657 23.91 -16.66 5.41
CA ASP A 657 23.73 -17.53 6.58
C ASP A 657 24.26 -16.85 7.86
N LYS A 658 25.35 -16.07 7.78
CA LYS A 658 25.81 -15.22 8.91
C LYS A 658 24.80 -14.14 9.28
N LEU A 659 24.22 -13.45 8.29
CA LEU A 659 23.18 -12.45 8.52
C LEU A 659 21.94 -13.06 9.18
N TRP A 660 21.56 -14.25 8.74
CA TRP A 660 20.47 -15.01 9.30
C TRP A 660 20.68 -15.30 10.79
N ASP A 661 21.85 -15.82 11.16
CA ASP A 661 22.15 -16.18 12.54
C ASP A 661 22.06 -14.94 13.46
N LEU A 662 22.59 -13.80 13.00
CA LEU A 662 22.47 -12.51 13.69
C LEU A 662 21.02 -12.05 13.85
N HIS A 663 20.14 -12.31 12.87
CA HIS A 663 18.72 -11.99 12.99
C HIS A 663 18.00 -12.88 14.00
N MET A 664 18.39 -14.15 14.10
CA MET A 664 17.87 -15.06 15.13
C MET A 664 18.33 -14.64 16.53
N GLU A 665 19.59 -14.23 16.69
CA GLU A 665 20.07 -13.60 17.93
C GLU A 665 19.25 -12.36 18.28
N TRP A 666 18.99 -11.49 17.31
CA TRP A 666 18.13 -10.32 17.50
C TRP A 666 16.70 -10.68 17.91
N THR A 667 16.12 -11.71 17.28
CA THR A 667 14.76 -12.17 17.60
C THR A 667 14.64 -12.63 19.06
N LEU A 668 15.64 -13.38 19.54
CA LEU A 668 15.68 -13.84 20.93
C LEU A 668 15.86 -12.66 21.90
N ALA A 669 16.78 -11.74 21.62
CA ALA A 669 16.99 -10.55 22.43
C ALA A 669 15.73 -9.64 22.47
N PHE A 670 15.00 -9.56 21.36
CA PHE A 670 13.73 -8.84 21.29
C PHE A 670 12.66 -9.48 22.18
N TYR A 671 12.57 -10.82 22.22
CA TYR A 671 11.65 -11.53 23.12
C TYR A 671 12.00 -11.35 24.59
N GLU A 672 13.29 -11.44 24.95
CA GLU A 672 13.75 -11.18 26.31
C GLU A 672 13.39 -9.76 26.77
N ASP A 673 13.53 -8.77 25.88
CA ASP A 673 13.19 -7.40 26.19
C ASP A 673 11.68 -7.17 26.33
N LEU A 674 10.85 -7.84 25.52
CA LEU A 674 9.40 -7.83 25.71
C LEU A 674 8.99 -8.44 27.06
N ASP A 675 9.62 -9.53 27.47
CA ASP A 675 9.37 -10.16 28.77
C ASP A 675 9.76 -9.23 29.92
N ARG A 676 10.90 -8.54 29.79
CA ARG A 676 11.31 -7.49 30.72
C ARG A 676 10.28 -6.37 30.81
N ILE A 677 9.83 -5.82 29.68
CA ILE A 677 8.84 -4.73 29.65
C ILE A 677 7.51 -5.17 30.27
N ALA A 678 7.05 -6.40 29.97
CA ALA A 678 5.83 -6.95 30.55
C ALA A 678 5.96 -7.09 32.07
N ALA A 679 7.08 -7.64 32.56
CA ALA A 679 7.35 -7.79 33.98
C ALA A 679 7.39 -6.42 34.71
N GLU A 680 8.07 -5.43 34.14
CA GLU A 680 8.13 -4.06 34.68
C GLU A 680 6.74 -3.43 34.78
N ARG A 681 5.89 -3.58 33.74
CA ARG A 681 4.51 -3.07 33.73
C ARG A 681 3.63 -3.71 34.79
N ILE A 682 3.73 -5.03 34.95
CA ILE A 682 2.99 -5.77 35.98
C ILE A 682 3.40 -5.28 37.38
N LEU A 683 4.70 -5.19 37.65
CA LEU A 683 5.21 -4.71 38.94
C LEU A 683 4.78 -3.26 39.22
N HIS A 684 4.84 -2.39 38.21
CA HIS A 684 4.50 -0.97 38.33
C HIS A 684 3.04 -0.75 38.81
N ARG A 685 2.11 -1.64 38.44
CA ARG A 685 0.70 -1.59 38.90
C ARG A 685 0.57 -1.60 40.43
N PHE A 686 1.50 -2.24 41.13
CA PHE A 686 1.44 -2.45 42.57
C PHE A 686 2.43 -1.57 43.38
N VAL A 687 3.30 -0.81 42.70
CA VAL A 687 4.34 0.03 43.31
C VAL A 687 3.81 0.96 44.39
N ASN A 688 2.65 1.60 44.18
CA ASN A 688 2.09 2.52 45.18
C ASN A 688 1.66 1.82 46.47
N ARG A 689 1.15 0.58 46.38
CA ARG A 689 0.74 -0.21 47.56
C ARG A 689 1.98 -0.66 48.34
N VAL A 690 3.00 -1.15 47.62
CA VAL A 690 4.31 -1.48 48.18
C VAL A 690 4.93 -0.27 48.88
N ARG A 691 4.96 0.89 48.19
CA ARG A 691 5.48 2.15 48.73
C ARG A 691 4.73 2.58 50.00
N SER A 692 3.42 2.39 50.05
CA SER A 692 2.61 2.74 51.23
C SER A 692 2.94 1.86 52.44
N ALA A 693 3.05 0.54 52.24
CA ALA A 693 3.46 -0.39 53.29
C ALA A 693 4.88 -0.08 53.80
N VAL A 694 5.80 0.23 52.89
CA VAL A 694 7.17 0.67 53.22
C VAL A 694 7.15 1.98 54.01
N ALA A 695 6.45 3.01 53.52
CA ALA A 695 6.38 4.30 54.20
C ALA A 695 5.82 4.20 55.62
N GLU A 696 4.85 3.32 55.85
CA GLU A 696 4.32 3.04 57.19
C GLU A 696 5.33 2.31 58.08
N ALA A 697 6.03 1.31 57.55
CA ALA A 697 7.07 0.59 58.28
C ALA A 697 8.23 1.51 58.73
N TYR A 698 8.49 2.59 58.00
CA TYR A 698 9.56 3.55 58.27
C TYR A 698 9.07 4.93 58.79
N LYS A 699 7.83 5.01 59.28
CA LYS A 699 7.17 6.29 59.63
C LYS A 699 7.82 7.06 60.81
N ALA A 700 8.62 6.42 61.65
CA ALA A 700 9.39 7.04 62.73
C ALA A 700 10.82 6.48 62.77
N GLY A 701 11.85 7.34 62.82
CA GLY A 701 13.26 6.88 62.95
C GLY A 701 13.61 6.46 64.38
N PRO A 702 14.79 5.86 64.66
CA PRO A 702 15.77 5.20 63.80
C PRO A 702 15.53 3.68 63.65
N PHE A 703 14.37 3.18 64.09
CA PHE A 703 13.99 1.77 64.01
C PHE A 703 12.65 1.60 63.28
N ARG A 704 12.47 0.46 62.61
CA ARG A 704 11.22 0.15 61.90
C ARG A 704 10.05 0.10 62.89
N TYR A 705 8.94 0.75 62.55
CA TYR A 705 7.70 0.70 63.32
C TYR A 705 7.01 -0.68 63.21
N GLN A 706 7.28 -1.40 62.11
CA GLN A 706 6.79 -2.77 61.85
C GLN A 706 7.95 -3.71 61.56
N SER A 707 7.81 -4.99 61.89
CA SER A 707 8.84 -5.96 61.52
C SER A 707 8.91 -6.12 59.99
N PRO A 708 10.06 -6.53 59.41
CA PRO A 708 10.15 -6.86 57.99
C PRO A 708 9.12 -7.91 57.56
N ARG A 709 8.81 -8.87 58.45
CA ARG A 709 7.83 -9.92 58.19
C ARG A 709 6.41 -9.36 58.10
N ASP A 710 6.04 -8.46 59.00
CA ASP A 710 4.70 -7.83 58.98
C ASP A 710 4.54 -6.91 57.76
N THR A 711 5.60 -6.19 57.40
CA THR A 711 5.62 -5.35 56.19
C THR A 711 5.48 -6.22 54.93
N ALA A 712 6.22 -7.33 54.85
CA ALA A 712 6.13 -8.27 53.73
C ALA A 712 4.74 -8.92 53.63
N LYS A 713 4.16 -9.30 54.77
CA LYS A 713 2.79 -9.82 54.85
C LYS A 713 1.78 -8.79 54.35
N LYS A 714 1.90 -7.54 54.79
CA LYS A 714 1.05 -6.43 54.34
C LYS A 714 1.16 -6.17 52.84
N ILE A 715 2.35 -6.26 52.28
CA ILE A 715 2.56 -6.18 50.83
C ILE A 715 1.84 -7.33 50.12
N ALA A 716 2.06 -8.57 50.57
CA ALA A 716 1.45 -9.76 49.97
C ALA A 716 -0.08 -9.74 50.05
N GLU A 717 -0.65 -9.33 51.19
CA GLU A 717 -2.10 -9.19 51.38
C GLU A 717 -2.69 -8.03 50.58
N SER A 718 -1.88 -7.05 50.18
CA SER A 718 -2.33 -5.91 49.37
C SER A 718 -2.41 -6.20 47.87
N ILE A 719 -2.00 -7.39 47.40
CA ILE A 719 -1.99 -7.79 46.00
C ILE A 719 -2.74 -9.13 45.90
N THR A 720 -3.90 -9.15 45.26
CA THR A 720 -4.66 -10.40 45.11
C THR A 720 -4.22 -11.18 43.88
N VAL A 721 -4.51 -12.49 43.88
CA VAL A 721 -4.20 -13.36 42.73
C VAL A 721 -4.98 -12.91 41.49
N GLU A 722 -6.23 -12.50 41.65
CA GLU A 722 -7.10 -12.07 40.54
C GLU A 722 -6.61 -10.75 39.90
N GLU A 723 -6.08 -9.82 40.70
CA GLU A 723 -5.49 -8.59 40.17
C GLU A 723 -4.19 -8.87 39.42
N LEU A 724 -3.37 -9.79 39.94
CA LEU A 724 -2.13 -10.19 39.29
C LEU A 724 -2.39 -10.97 38.00
N GLU A 725 -3.34 -11.92 38.01
CA GLU A 725 -3.82 -12.64 36.83
C GLU A 725 -4.26 -11.65 35.74
N ARG A 726 -5.08 -10.66 36.11
CA ARG A 726 -5.52 -9.63 35.16
C ARG A 726 -4.34 -8.85 34.59
N ALA A 727 -3.36 -8.48 35.42
CA ALA A 727 -2.16 -7.78 34.94
C ALA A 727 -1.31 -8.65 33.99
N VAL A 728 -1.22 -9.96 34.24
CA VAL A 728 -0.55 -10.92 33.35
C VAL A 728 -1.26 -10.98 31.99
N VAL A 729 -2.59 -11.15 31.99
CA VAL A 729 -3.39 -11.19 30.75
C VAL A 729 -3.31 -9.86 29.99
N GLU A 730 -3.37 -8.72 30.67
CA GLU A 730 -3.24 -7.39 30.04
C GLU A 730 -1.87 -7.15 29.37
N ASN A 731 -0.82 -7.85 29.81
CA ASN A 731 0.55 -7.72 29.30
C ASN A 731 1.02 -8.92 28.47
N GLN A 732 0.12 -9.84 28.12
CA GLN A 732 0.47 -10.99 27.27
C GLN A 732 1.01 -10.55 25.89
N PRO A 733 1.94 -11.30 25.28
CA PRO A 733 2.41 -11.03 23.93
C PRO A 733 1.27 -10.98 22.91
N ARG A 734 1.41 -10.13 21.89
CA ARG A 734 0.40 -9.98 20.83
C ARG A 734 0.55 -10.99 19.68
N PHE A 735 1.54 -11.86 19.76
CA PHE A 735 1.91 -12.79 18.70
C PHE A 735 2.45 -14.09 19.30
N ASP A 736 2.28 -15.16 18.55
CA ASP A 736 2.86 -16.47 18.82
C ASP A 736 4.33 -16.48 18.38
N ARG A 737 5.22 -16.58 19.37
CA ARG A 737 6.68 -16.59 19.16
C ARG A 737 7.16 -17.82 18.40
N SER A 738 6.38 -18.92 18.42
CA SER A 738 6.72 -20.16 17.71
C SER A 738 6.70 -20.01 16.17
N PHE A 739 6.10 -18.95 15.66
CA PHE A 739 6.12 -18.66 14.22
C PHE A 739 7.40 -18.00 13.72
N ALA A 740 8.31 -17.55 14.59
CA ALA A 740 9.56 -16.94 14.14
C ALA A 740 10.46 -17.93 13.36
N PRO A 741 10.75 -19.15 13.84
CA PRO A 741 11.49 -20.14 13.04
C PRO A 741 10.79 -20.46 11.72
N VAL A 742 9.45 -20.54 11.71
CA VAL A 742 8.65 -20.84 10.52
C VAL A 742 8.82 -19.79 9.43
N ILE A 743 8.64 -18.50 9.75
CA ILE A 743 8.80 -17.45 8.72
C ILE A 743 10.22 -17.43 8.19
N MET A 744 11.18 -17.64 9.08
CA MET A 744 12.58 -17.66 8.72
C MET A 744 12.79 -18.77 7.68
N GLU A 745 12.38 -20.02 7.94
CA GLU A 745 12.54 -21.14 6.99
C GLU A 745 11.90 -20.87 5.63
N ILE A 746 10.69 -20.31 5.60
CA ILE A 746 10.01 -19.91 4.35
C ILE A 746 10.84 -18.86 3.61
N LEU A 747 11.34 -17.84 4.31
CA LEU A 747 12.15 -16.78 3.72
C LEU A 747 13.49 -17.32 3.21
N ARG A 748 14.14 -18.23 3.93
CA ARG A 748 15.38 -18.92 3.49
C ARG A 748 15.15 -19.67 2.18
N ALA A 749 14.12 -20.52 2.15
CA ALA A 749 13.79 -21.31 0.98
C ALA A 749 13.50 -20.43 -0.24
N LYS A 750 12.72 -19.35 -0.03
CA LYS A 750 12.43 -18.36 -1.07
C LYS A 750 13.69 -17.67 -1.59
N LEU A 751 14.55 -17.18 -0.70
CA LEU A 751 15.73 -16.38 -1.07
C LEU A 751 16.84 -17.22 -1.73
N LYS A 752 17.02 -18.48 -1.30
CA LYS A 752 18.01 -19.40 -1.88
C LYS A 752 17.53 -20.08 -3.16
N SER A 753 16.23 -20.09 -3.43
CA SER A 753 15.70 -20.76 -4.62
C SER A 753 16.07 -20.02 -5.92
N PRO A 754 16.46 -20.74 -6.99
CA PRO A 754 16.62 -20.15 -8.31
C PRO A 754 15.27 -19.74 -8.95
N MET A 755 14.14 -20.22 -8.42
CA MET A 755 12.81 -19.90 -8.92
C MET A 755 12.29 -18.62 -8.27
N TYR A 756 12.16 -17.55 -9.07
CA TYR A 756 11.58 -16.30 -8.61
C TYR A 756 10.05 -16.37 -8.47
N LEU A 757 9.53 -15.83 -7.35
CA LEU A 757 8.10 -15.72 -7.05
C LEU A 757 7.66 -14.25 -7.00
N GLN A 758 6.81 -13.84 -7.94
CA GLN A 758 6.14 -12.54 -7.92
C GLN A 758 5.00 -12.55 -6.89
N HIS A 759 4.78 -11.42 -6.20
CA HIS A 759 3.82 -11.31 -5.10
C HIS A 759 4.03 -12.36 -4.01
N GLY A 760 5.28 -12.52 -3.55
CA GLY A 760 5.68 -13.62 -2.67
C GLY A 760 4.99 -13.68 -1.31
N GLY A 761 4.17 -12.70 -0.93
CA GLY A 761 3.24 -12.85 0.19
C GLY A 761 2.26 -14.02 0.01
N ARG A 762 1.90 -14.36 -1.23
CA ARG A 762 1.06 -15.53 -1.56
C ARG A 762 1.66 -16.84 -1.08
N LEU A 763 2.99 -16.97 -1.06
CA LEU A 763 3.67 -18.14 -0.51
C LEU A 763 3.34 -18.30 0.98
N ILE A 764 3.49 -17.23 1.76
CA ILE A 764 3.20 -17.26 3.20
C ILE A 764 1.71 -17.54 3.43
N MET A 765 0.84 -16.88 2.67
CA MET A 765 -0.61 -17.10 2.77
C MET A 765 -1.03 -18.53 2.43
N ALA A 766 -0.39 -19.17 1.45
CA ALA A 766 -0.66 -20.56 1.05
C ALA A 766 -0.16 -21.57 2.08
N LEU A 767 0.96 -21.27 2.73
CA LEU A 767 1.59 -22.16 3.70
C LEU A 767 1.04 -22.01 5.11
N ALA A 768 0.57 -20.82 5.50
CA ALA A 768 0.14 -20.56 6.88
C ALA A 768 -1.00 -21.48 7.36
N PRO A 769 -2.06 -21.76 6.56
CA PRO A 769 -3.16 -22.62 7.02
C PRO A 769 -2.76 -24.09 7.23
N LEU A 770 -1.58 -24.51 6.73
CA LEU A 770 -1.17 -25.90 6.73
C LEU A 770 -0.58 -26.36 8.08
N PRO A 771 -0.78 -27.63 8.49
CA PRO A 771 -0.04 -28.25 9.58
C PRO A 771 1.48 -28.26 9.31
N ASP A 772 2.32 -28.29 10.36
CA ASP A 772 3.79 -28.21 10.21
C ASP A 772 4.36 -29.29 9.27
N GLU A 773 3.99 -30.55 9.48
CA GLU A 773 4.49 -31.68 8.68
C GLU A 773 4.14 -31.55 7.19
N GLU A 774 2.96 -31.02 6.89
CA GLU A 774 2.49 -30.82 5.51
C GLU A 774 3.10 -29.57 4.89
N ARG A 775 3.26 -28.49 5.68
CA ARG A 775 3.82 -27.22 5.23
C ARG A 775 5.21 -27.40 4.65
N ASP A 776 6.08 -28.17 5.31
CA ASP A 776 7.46 -28.34 4.85
C ASP A 776 7.54 -29.14 3.54
N ALA A 777 6.66 -30.13 3.39
CA ALA A 777 6.53 -30.88 2.14
C ALA A 777 6.04 -30.00 0.99
N VAL A 778 5.03 -29.14 1.24
CA VAL A 778 4.50 -28.20 0.25
C VAL A 778 5.52 -27.09 -0.06
N LEU A 779 6.23 -26.57 0.93
CA LEU A 779 7.29 -25.57 0.72
C LEU A 779 8.38 -26.11 -0.21
N ARG A 780 8.83 -27.36 0.01
CA ARG A 780 9.76 -28.03 -0.92
C ARG A 780 9.16 -28.17 -2.31
N ALA A 781 7.92 -28.61 -2.41
CA ALA A 781 7.22 -28.79 -3.69
C ALA A 781 7.12 -27.47 -4.48
N ILE A 782 6.83 -26.35 -3.82
CA ILE A 782 6.74 -25.03 -4.48
C ILE A 782 8.04 -24.64 -5.19
N PHE A 783 9.19 -25.08 -4.70
CA PHE A 783 10.50 -24.79 -5.30
C PHE A 783 11.09 -25.97 -6.10
N SER A 784 10.27 -26.97 -6.43
CA SER A 784 10.60 -28.06 -7.35
C SER A 784 10.04 -27.80 -8.76
N PRO A 785 10.57 -28.48 -9.81
CA PRO A 785 9.93 -28.53 -11.12
C PRO A 785 8.48 -29.01 -11.01
N ARG A 786 7.56 -28.39 -11.77
CA ARG A 786 6.13 -28.67 -11.67
C ARG A 786 5.80 -30.14 -11.98
N GLU A 787 6.48 -30.74 -12.95
CA GLU A 787 6.31 -32.14 -13.36
C GLU A 787 6.65 -33.11 -12.22
N GLU A 788 7.61 -32.75 -11.37
CA GLU A 788 7.93 -33.52 -10.17
C GLU A 788 6.81 -33.43 -9.14
N VAL A 789 6.25 -32.24 -8.92
CA VAL A 789 5.12 -32.05 -8.00
C VAL A 789 3.91 -32.85 -8.48
N GLU A 790 3.60 -32.79 -9.78
CA GLU A 790 2.52 -33.59 -10.38
C GLU A 790 2.74 -35.09 -10.19
N ARG A 791 3.97 -35.58 -10.41
CA ARG A 791 4.32 -36.98 -10.19
C ARG A 791 4.11 -37.38 -8.73
N LEU A 792 4.57 -36.57 -7.77
CA LEU A 792 4.41 -36.84 -6.34
C LEU A 792 2.95 -36.85 -5.91
N VAL A 793 2.10 -35.98 -6.48
CA VAL A 793 0.64 -36.02 -6.25
C VAL A 793 0.03 -37.29 -6.84
N LYS A 794 0.38 -37.68 -8.08
CA LYS A 794 -0.11 -38.91 -8.72
C LYS A 794 0.31 -40.18 -7.96
N GLU A 795 1.50 -40.18 -7.37
CA GLU A 795 2.02 -41.27 -6.53
C GLU A 795 1.44 -41.27 -5.10
N GLY A 796 0.61 -40.29 -4.73
CA GLY A 796 0.03 -40.17 -3.39
C GLY A 796 1.02 -39.71 -2.31
N LYS A 797 2.21 -39.24 -2.69
CA LYS A 797 3.24 -38.71 -1.78
C LYS A 797 2.99 -37.26 -1.37
N LEU A 798 2.22 -36.53 -2.17
CA LEU A 798 1.70 -35.20 -1.84
C LEU A 798 0.18 -35.20 -2.01
N LYS A 799 -0.51 -34.40 -1.19
CA LYS A 799 -1.96 -34.21 -1.32
C LYS A 799 -2.28 -33.38 -2.58
N PRO A 800 -3.45 -33.57 -3.23
CA PRO A 800 -3.81 -32.85 -4.45
C PRO A 800 -3.75 -31.32 -4.33
N TYR A 801 -4.10 -30.77 -3.16
CA TYR A 801 -4.04 -29.32 -2.93
C TYR A 801 -2.61 -28.76 -3.05
N ALA A 802 -1.55 -29.57 -2.89
CA ALA A 802 -0.18 -29.10 -3.03
C ALA A 802 0.11 -28.60 -4.46
N LEU A 803 -0.46 -29.27 -5.46
CA LEU A 803 -0.36 -28.83 -6.86
C LEU A 803 -1.23 -27.59 -7.11
N GLU A 804 -2.43 -27.51 -6.51
CA GLU A 804 -3.28 -26.32 -6.61
C GLU A 804 -2.59 -25.07 -6.00
N LEU A 805 -1.93 -25.22 -4.85
CA LEU A 805 -1.15 -24.15 -4.22
C LEU A 805 0.10 -23.80 -5.04
N TYR A 806 0.78 -24.80 -5.63
CA TYR A 806 1.88 -24.56 -6.56
C TYR A 806 1.42 -23.69 -7.74
N ASP A 807 0.34 -24.10 -8.38
CA ASP A 807 -0.23 -23.45 -9.55
C ASP A 807 -0.69 -22.02 -9.23
N TYR A 808 -1.31 -21.82 -8.07
CA TYR A 808 -1.67 -20.49 -7.58
C TYR A 808 -0.46 -19.58 -7.31
N VAL A 809 0.58 -20.08 -6.64
CA VAL A 809 1.77 -19.27 -6.27
C VAL A 809 2.62 -18.93 -7.50
N HIS A 810 2.66 -19.80 -8.51
CA HIS A 810 3.43 -19.61 -9.75
C HIS A 810 2.64 -19.01 -10.91
N ASP A 811 1.36 -18.68 -10.70
CA ASP A 811 0.45 -18.19 -11.75
C ASP A 811 0.33 -19.18 -12.93
N VAL A 812 0.36 -20.49 -12.64
CA VAL A 812 0.18 -21.56 -13.62
C VAL A 812 -1.29 -21.94 -13.65
N ARG A 813 -2.06 -21.23 -14.48
CA ARG A 813 -3.49 -21.47 -14.69
C ARG A 813 -3.88 -21.21 -16.14
#